data_AF-S3YND2-F1
#
_entry.id   AF-S3YND2-F1
#
_cell.length_a   1.000
_cell.length_b   1.000
_cell.length_c   1.000
_cell.angle_alpha   90.00
_cell.angle_beta   90.00
_cell.angle_gamma   90.00
#
_symmetry.space_group_name_H-M   'P 1'
#
loop_
_entity.id
_entity.type
_entity.pdbx_description
1 polymer ?
#
loop_
_entity_poly.entity_id
_entity_poly.type
_entity_poly.pdbx_seq_one_letter_code
_entity_poly.pdbx_strand_id
1 'polypeptide(L)'
;MRKTRRIIPYALLSGLLVSCVTDHKLARVRISQPQMKEAVADTGFRLPRQITWTDDKGKEHIVTEATKDSVTGEYITQMELSEITVVAKSKQVAERNGKINLDFIVTVPGELISNKWQVQLTPVAYKSADTLYLDRIFLSGADFAKMQRKGYMRYQAFMNSIIPDSLYLQKLFDEKGYRKALAELEEEYFQAWKHEVISKERWIDWSDKANARFALFNYRMERNKQTIAGYNSILEYLPAYRLRREMDGKYIPSKWKIFAEGNYKIRTRNITPEDSASITRRFTDYAKMAENRKRKEQAGEMYEKYVRFPYEAARLDTVIKEGDNFVYYYKQELLATENTKKIDLTLDGQILSKDETKTQLPPSDTITYFISSMVQFLDRSPRYKKKIITRKDEVNLRAYVTYKSGATEFSEDIGDNRAEIDKVFETIHGINYTGEFLIDSIRMTATSSPEGSADMNLFLSKGRALALKKYLALRSDDREGVDTLFRPRWIGEDWNRLHELVLADDSLENKAYLLRIMKETDNPDNREYALRKYPADYMRIRGKHYPLLRGVEFKFHLHRRNMLQDTIVMPVIDTTYMQAVKMIEDRQYRQALAILDVSYPDDYNTAVCLMSLGYDKRALEIMTEQADTSDRNYLLAILYSRLKREEDALKMYVKSCDQDASKIWRGRLDPEINKLIVTYNLYKDELY
;
A
#
# COMPACT_ATOMS: atom_id res chain seq x y z
N MET A 1 74.41 47.65 -37.57
CA MET A 1 73.13 47.25 -36.94
C MET A 1 73.39 46.19 -35.88
N ARG A 2 72.72 46.34 -34.73
CA ARG A 2 72.61 45.43 -33.57
C ARG A 2 73.18 44.02 -33.72
N LYS A 3 73.88 43.54 -32.67
CA LYS A 3 73.57 42.24 -32.06
C LYS A 3 73.97 42.19 -30.58
N THR A 4 72.95 41.86 -29.81
CA THR A 4 72.74 41.81 -28.37
C THR A 4 73.68 40.84 -27.66
N ARG A 5 74.28 41.29 -26.55
CA ARG A 5 74.97 40.46 -25.57
C ARG A 5 73.98 39.96 -24.52
N ARG A 6 74.12 38.67 -24.21
CA ARG A 6 73.59 38.00 -23.01
C ARG A 6 74.17 38.65 -21.75
N ILE A 7 73.38 38.56 -20.67
CA ILE A 7 73.73 38.40 -19.23
C ILE A 7 72.63 39.13 -18.45
N ILE A 8 71.80 38.37 -17.73
CA ILE A 8 70.84 38.90 -16.75
C ILE A 8 71.41 38.57 -15.36
N PRO A 9 71.66 39.56 -14.49
CA PRO A 9 71.98 39.32 -13.09
C PRO A 9 70.76 39.54 -12.17
N TYR A 10 70.71 38.68 -11.14
CA TYR A 10 70.16 38.83 -9.80
C TYR A 10 69.47 40.16 -9.43
N ALA A 11 68.15 40.11 -9.26
CA ALA A 11 67.38 40.93 -8.32
C ALA A 11 66.03 40.26 -8.04
N LEU A 12 65.53 40.39 -6.80
CA LEU A 12 64.27 39.87 -6.26
C LEU A 12 64.32 38.44 -5.68
N LEU A 13 65.01 38.31 -4.55
CA LEU A 13 64.81 37.25 -3.58
C LEU A 13 64.64 37.89 -2.19
N SER A 14 63.47 38.51 -1.98
CA SER A 14 63.01 38.98 -0.67
C SER A 14 61.49 38.89 -0.63
N GLY A 15 60.96 38.06 0.29
CA GLY A 15 59.54 38.05 0.63
C GLY A 15 58.79 36.73 0.37
N LEU A 16 59.24 35.62 0.95
CA LEU A 16 58.37 34.49 1.28
C LEU A 16 58.47 34.24 2.77
N LEU A 17 57.74 35.06 3.53
CA LEU A 17 57.39 34.75 4.91
C LEU A 17 56.46 33.54 4.86
N VAL A 18 56.97 32.40 5.31
CA VAL A 18 56.21 31.21 5.62
C VAL A 18 55.27 31.57 6.77
N SER A 19 54.01 31.87 6.47
CA SER A 19 52.95 31.83 7.48
C SER A 19 52.69 30.36 7.79
N CYS A 20 53.29 29.86 8.87
CA CYS A 20 52.82 28.66 9.55
C CYS A 20 51.39 28.93 10.04
N VAL A 21 50.40 28.63 9.20
CA VAL A 21 49.02 28.44 9.65
C VAL A 21 49.04 27.16 10.46
N THR A 22 49.02 27.29 11.77
CA THR A 22 48.63 26.20 12.66
C THR A 22 47.21 25.82 12.29
N ASP A 23 47.04 24.71 11.58
CA ASP A 23 45.74 24.06 11.41
C ASP A 23 45.21 23.75 12.82
N HIS A 24 44.34 24.63 13.34
CA HIS A 24 43.59 24.35 14.55
C HIS A 24 42.70 23.15 14.25
N LYS A 25 43.10 21.96 14.74
CA LYS A 25 42.26 20.76 14.68
C LYS A 25 40.94 21.07 15.36
N LEU A 26 39.85 21.05 14.59
CA LEU A 26 38.50 21.25 15.12
C LEU A 26 38.22 20.26 16.25
N ALA A 27 37.59 20.75 17.33
CA ALA A 27 37.17 19.91 18.43
C ALA A 27 36.22 18.80 17.95
N ARG A 28 36.27 17.66 18.63
CA ARG A 28 35.53 16.45 18.26
C ARG A 28 34.29 16.29 19.14
N VAL A 29 33.14 16.05 18.51
CA VAL A 29 31.90 15.69 19.23
C VAL A 29 32.03 14.27 19.77
N ARG A 30 31.68 14.07 21.04
CA ARG A 30 31.79 12.78 21.72
C ARG A 30 30.42 12.11 21.83
N ILE A 31 30.43 10.79 21.71
CA ILE A 31 29.28 9.95 22.07
C ILE A 31 29.71 9.11 23.26
N SER A 32 28.84 9.02 24.27
CA SER A 32 29.06 8.17 25.44
C SER A 32 27.80 7.43 25.82
N GLN A 33 27.93 6.40 26.65
CA GLN A 33 26.80 5.66 27.15
C GLN A 33 26.19 6.39 28.37
N PRO A 34 24.86 6.37 28.53
CA PRO A 34 24.23 6.83 29.75
C PRO A 34 24.64 5.92 30.92
N GLN A 35 25.13 6.50 32.01
CA GLN A 35 25.25 5.76 33.26
C GLN A 35 23.85 5.55 33.83
N MET A 36 23.41 4.30 33.90
CA MET A 36 22.32 3.91 34.79
C MET A 36 22.84 4.01 36.23
N LYS A 37 22.77 5.20 36.82
CA LYS A 37 22.27 5.28 38.19
C LYS A 37 20.85 5.75 38.03
N GLU A 38 19.89 4.84 38.26
CA GLU A 38 18.53 5.29 38.52
C GLU A 38 18.64 6.33 39.64
N ALA A 39 18.27 7.57 39.31
CA ALA A 39 17.98 8.53 40.34
C ALA A 39 16.87 7.89 41.18
N VAL A 40 17.19 7.57 42.43
CA VAL A 40 16.20 7.26 43.45
C VAL A 40 15.36 8.52 43.61
N ALA A 41 14.37 8.65 42.75
CA ALA A 41 13.32 9.61 42.89
C ALA A 41 12.31 9.00 43.86
N ASP A 42 12.19 9.70 44.99
CA ASP A 42 11.13 9.67 45.96
C ASP A 42 11.37 8.85 47.24
N THR A 43 11.60 9.64 48.29
CA THR A 43 11.46 9.32 49.70
C THR A 43 10.09 8.70 49.99
N GLY A 44 10.02 7.39 49.97
CA GLY A 44 8.86 6.62 50.42
C GLY A 44 9.32 5.27 50.95
N PHE A 45 9.62 5.21 52.25
CA PHE A 45 9.91 3.97 52.98
C PHE A 45 8.86 2.89 52.64
N ARG A 46 9.25 1.82 51.95
CA ARG A 46 8.48 0.57 51.88
C ARG A 46 9.26 -0.50 52.64
N LEU A 47 8.57 -1.16 53.57
CA LEU A 47 9.10 -2.26 54.38
C LEU A 47 9.59 -3.41 53.47
N PRO A 48 10.70 -4.09 53.81
CA PRO A 48 11.26 -5.18 53.01
C PRO A 48 10.26 -6.33 52.92
N ARG A 49 9.94 -6.76 51.70
CA ARG A 49 9.12 -7.95 51.46
C ARG A 49 10.00 -9.19 51.53
N GLN A 50 9.81 -9.96 52.59
CA GLN A 50 10.37 -11.32 52.72
C GLN A 50 9.53 -12.27 51.86
N ILE A 51 10.14 -12.89 50.86
CA ILE A 51 9.51 -13.96 50.08
C ILE A 51 10.20 -15.26 50.51
N THR A 52 9.46 -16.14 51.16
CA THR A 52 9.87 -17.52 51.46
C THR A 52 9.20 -18.47 50.50
N TRP A 53 9.97 -19.30 49.80
CA TRP A 53 9.41 -20.46 49.10
C TRP A 53 10.22 -21.72 49.37
N THR A 54 9.53 -22.84 49.33
CA THR A 54 10.08 -24.19 49.47
C THR A 54 10.12 -24.83 48.08
N ASP A 55 11.27 -25.37 47.68
CA ASP A 55 11.42 -26.13 46.43
C ASP A 55 10.83 -27.55 46.56
N ASP A 56 10.63 -28.25 45.43
CA ASP A 56 10.04 -29.60 45.34
C ASP A 56 10.92 -30.68 46.02
N LYS A 57 12.07 -30.30 46.57
CA LYS A 57 12.99 -31.12 47.39
C LYS A 57 13.00 -30.74 48.88
N GLY A 58 12.10 -29.86 49.33
CA GLY A 58 11.95 -29.51 50.76
C GLY A 58 13.01 -28.56 51.32
N LYS A 59 13.74 -27.82 50.45
CA LYS A 59 14.76 -26.84 50.85
C LYS A 59 14.16 -25.43 50.85
N GLU A 60 14.25 -24.72 51.97
CA GLU A 60 13.81 -23.33 52.11
C GLU A 60 14.88 -22.36 51.59
N HIS A 61 14.49 -21.46 50.69
CA HIS A 61 15.34 -20.38 50.20
C HIS A 61 14.88 -19.05 50.81
N ILE A 62 15.79 -18.36 51.50
CA ILE A 62 15.57 -17.07 52.17
C ILE A 62 16.48 -16.05 51.50
N VAL A 63 15.90 -15.03 50.86
CA VAL A 63 16.64 -13.91 50.28
C VAL A 63 16.35 -12.66 51.11
N THR A 64 17.37 -12.15 51.80
CA THR A 64 17.34 -10.89 52.55
C THR A 64 18.42 -9.96 52.04
N GLU A 65 18.07 -8.72 51.70
CA GLU A 65 19.07 -7.66 51.53
C GLU A 65 19.67 -7.29 52.89
N ALA A 66 20.99 -7.43 53.02
CA ALA A 66 21.72 -6.79 54.09
C ALA A 66 23.08 -6.33 53.59
N THR A 67 23.44 -5.09 53.91
CA THR A 67 24.81 -4.74 54.30
C THR A 67 24.72 -3.61 55.34
N LYS A 68 25.26 -3.85 56.54
CA LYS A 68 25.52 -2.87 57.59
C LYS A 68 26.89 -3.21 58.18
N ASP A 69 27.82 -2.26 58.15
CA ASP A 69 29.13 -2.44 58.78
C ASP A 69 29.10 -1.99 60.26
N SER A 70 30.05 -2.50 61.02
CA SER A 70 29.87 -3.07 62.35
C SER A 70 30.49 -2.29 63.49
N VAL A 71 30.87 -1.01 63.29
CA VAL A 71 31.64 -0.28 64.33
C VAL A 71 31.10 1.11 64.73
N THR A 72 30.32 1.84 63.92
CA THR A 72 29.98 3.24 64.30
C THR A 72 28.52 3.71 64.16
N GLY A 73 27.60 2.92 63.60
CA GLY A 73 26.16 3.15 63.78
C GLY A 73 25.54 4.46 63.26
N GLU A 74 26.27 5.31 62.52
CA GLU A 74 25.72 6.53 61.89
C GLU A 74 25.78 6.47 60.35
N TYR A 75 24.77 7.08 59.71
CA TYR A 75 24.72 7.29 58.26
C TYR A 75 25.61 8.46 57.87
N ILE A 76 26.80 8.19 57.33
CA ILE A 76 27.60 9.19 56.62
C ILE A 76 28.13 8.54 55.35
N THR A 77 27.98 9.20 54.20
CA THR A 77 29.03 9.33 53.15
C THR A 77 28.48 10.19 52.02
N GLN A 78 29.00 11.41 51.90
CA GLN A 78 30.09 11.80 50.99
C GLN A 78 29.62 11.90 49.54
N MET A 79 29.29 13.15 49.18
CA MET A 79 29.15 13.60 47.81
C MET A 79 30.55 13.94 47.29
N GLU A 80 31.22 12.95 46.69
CA GLU A 80 32.26 13.20 45.70
C GLU A 80 31.84 12.50 44.40
N LEU A 81 31.46 13.30 43.41
CA LEU A 81 31.47 12.87 42.02
C LEU A 81 32.62 13.62 41.35
N SER A 82 33.82 13.07 41.48
CA SER A 82 34.89 13.30 40.52
C SER A 82 34.44 12.73 39.17
N GLU A 83 34.45 13.62 38.20
CA GLU A 83 34.24 13.41 36.77
C GLU A 83 35.08 12.23 36.25
N ILE A 84 34.46 11.07 36.03
CA ILE A 84 35.07 9.99 35.23
C ILE A 84 33.98 9.45 34.30
N THR A 85 33.88 10.04 33.11
CA THR A 85 33.11 9.48 31.99
C THR A 85 33.80 8.18 31.55
N VAL A 86 33.36 7.04 32.09
CA VAL A 86 33.80 5.73 31.60
C VAL A 86 33.20 5.53 30.21
N VAL A 87 34.02 5.74 29.17
CA VAL A 87 33.65 5.56 27.75
C VAL A 87 33.69 4.07 27.41
N ALA A 88 32.70 3.31 27.88
CA ALA A 88 32.54 1.93 27.43
C ALA A 88 32.21 1.92 25.93
N LYS A 89 33.06 1.29 25.12
CA LYS A 89 32.92 1.25 23.65
C LYS A 89 31.85 0.28 23.16
N SER A 90 31.34 -0.59 24.03
CA SER A 90 30.30 -1.57 23.70
C SER A 90 29.17 -1.58 24.73
N LYS A 91 27.92 -1.70 24.28
CA LYS A 91 26.70 -1.81 25.09
C LYS A 91 25.92 -3.05 24.69
N GLN A 92 25.31 -3.74 25.64
CA GLN A 92 24.34 -4.79 25.33
C GLN A 92 22.92 -4.22 25.43
N VAL A 93 22.07 -4.54 24.45
CA VAL A 93 20.68 -4.06 24.40
C VAL A 93 19.77 -5.23 24.12
N ALA A 94 18.70 -5.30 24.89
CA ALA A 94 17.70 -6.34 24.74
C ALA A 94 16.70 -6.05 23.61
N GLU A 95 16.44 -7.05 22.77
CA GLU A 95 15.34 -7.00 21.80
C GLU A 95 14.01 -7.34 22.49
N ARG A 96 13.01 -6.47 22.34
CA ARG A 96 11.67 -6.66 22.91
C ARG A 96 10.61 -6.31 21.89
N ASN A 97 9.63 -7.19 21.69
CA ASN A 97 8.51 -6.99 20.76
C ASN A 97 8.97 -6.69 19.32
N GLY A 98 10.06 -7.33 18.89
CA GLY A 98 10.70 -7.06 17.59
C GLY A 98 11.30 -5.66 17.46
N LYS A 99 11.59 -4.97 18.58
CA LYS A 99 12.18 -3.64 18.62
C LYS A 99 13.42 -3.59 19.50
N ILE A 100 14.29 -2.63 19.22
CA ILE A 100 15.56 -2.36 19.90
C ILE A 100 15.57 -0.89 20.27
N ASN A 101 15.89 -0.57 21.53
CA ASN A 101 16.02 0.80 21.99
C ASN A 101 17.48 1.21 22.02
N LEU A 102 17.87 2.14 21.14
CA LEU A 102 19.21 2.74 21.16
C LEU A 102 19.18 4.02 21.97
N ASP A 103 20.07 4.12 22.94
CA ASP A 103 20.21 5.25 23.85
C ASP A 103 21.68 5.61 24.11
N PHE A 104 22.03 6.86 23.87
CA PHE A 104 23.38 7.39 24.00
C PHE A 104 23.36 8.88 24.34
N ILE A 105 24.46 9.35 24.91
CA ILE A 105 24.67 10.76 25.24
C ILE A 105 25.56 11.38 24.19
N VAL A 106 25.09 12.47 23.58
CA VAL A 106 25.85 13.32 22.66
C VAL A 106 26.43 14.49 23.45
N THR A 107 27.75 14.66 23.41
CA THR A 107 28.46 15.78 24.07
C THR A 107 29.16 16.63 23.01
N VAL A 108 28.70 17.87 22.85
CA VAL A 108 29.25 18.85 21.92
C VAL A 108 30.09 19.85 22.71
N PRO A 109 31.41 19.95 22.41
CA PRO A 109 32.27 20.96 23.03
C PRO A 109 31.80 22.38 22.72
N GLY A 110 31.89 23.29 23.70
CA GLY A 110 31.53 24.70 23.54
C GLY A 110 32.28 25.42 22.43
N GLU A 111 33.49 24.96 22.07
CA GLU A 111 34.29 25.49 20.95
C GLU A 111 33.60 25.36 19.58
N LEU A 112 32.71 24.37 19.41
CA LEU A 112 31.94 24.18 18.20
C LEU A 112 30.63 24.97 18.20
N ILE A 113 30.23 25.54 19.34
CA ILE A 113 28.96 26.26 19.51
C ILE A 113 29.23 27.75 19.37
N SER A 114 28.78 28.33 18.26
CA SER A 114 28.86 29.78 18.02
C SER A 114 27.51 30.32 17.59
N ASN A 115 27.31 31.61 17.85
CA ASN A 115 26.10 32.33 17.44
C ASN A 115 25.93 32.44 15.91
N LYS A 116 27.03 32.30 15.15
CA LYS A 116 27.07 32.58 13.70
C LYS A 116 26.77 31.39 12.78
N TRP A 117 26.77 30.18 13.31
CA TRP A 117 26.61 28.95 12.52
C TRP A 117 25.65 27.97 13.18
N GLN A 118 25.28 26.93 12.45
CA GLN A 118 24.51 25.80 12.96
C GLN A 118 25.37 24.54 12.92
N VAL A 119 25.44 23.81 14.02
CA VAL A 119 26.05 22.47 14.07
C VAL A 119 24.96 21.45 13.78
N GLN A 120 25.17 20.63 12.75
CA GLN A 120 24.26 19.57 12.36
C GLN A 120 24.91 18.22 12.65
N LEU A 121 24.26 17.41 13.49
CA LEU A 121 24.74 16.11 13.89
C LEU A 121 23.73 15.05 13.43
N THR A 122 24.21 14.05 12.71
CA THR A 122 23.41 12.94 12.20
C THR A 122 23.97 11.65 12.81
N PRO A 123 23.25 11.01 13.75
CA PRO A 123 23.67 9.71 14.23
C PRO A 123 23.44 8.67 13.13
N VAL A 124 24.44 7.83 12.87
CA VAL A 124 24.43 6.81 11.83
C VAL A 124 24.63 5.45 12.46
N ALA A 125 23.68 4.54 12.24
CA ALA A 125 23.72 3.18 12.75
C ALA A 125 24.05 2.21 11.59
N TYR A 126 25.24 1.63 11.66
CA TYR A 126 25.71 0.61 10.71
C TYR A 126 25.30 -0.78 11.20
N LYS A 127 24.61 -1.51 10.32
CA LYS A 127 24.30 -2.95 10.45
C LYS A 127 25.20 -3.72 9.49
N SER A 128 25.21 -5.04 9.58
CA SER A 128 26.09 -5.90 8.76
C SER A 128 25.98 -5.69 7.24
N ALA A 129 24.82 -5.24 6.74
CA ALA A 129 24.58 -5.02 5.30
C ALA A 129 23.76 -3.75 5.00
N ASP A 130 23.48 -2.91 6.00
CA ASP A 130 22.56 -1.77 5.86
C ASP A 130 23.02 -0.59 6.75
N THR A 131 22.76 0.64 6.30
CA THR A 131 23.11 1.87 7.02
C THR A 131 21.85 2.67 7.28
N LEU A 132 21.57 2.93 8.55
CA LEU A 132 20.39 3.69 8.97
C LEU A 132 20.80 5.06 9.50
N TYR A 133 20.24 6.10 8.89
CA TYR A 133 20.36 7.47 9.39
C TYR A 133 19.27 7.73 10.42
N LEU A 134 19.67 8.09 11.64
CA LEU A 134 18.77 8.44 12.74
C LEU A 134 18.35 9.91 12.64
N ASP A 135 17.34 10.29 13.44
CA ASP A 135 16.82 11.66 13.45
C ASP A 135 17.94 12.64 13.83
N ARG A 136 18.11 13.69 13.03
CA ARG A 136 19.21 14.67 13.15
C ARG A 136 19.05 15.55 14.40
N ILE A 137 20.16 16.12 14.86
CA ILE A 137 20.23 17.09 15.95
C ILE A 137 20.81 18.39 15.37
N PHE A 138 20.08 19.49 15.53
CA PHE A 138 20.50 20.82 15.13
C PHE A 138 20.74 21.70 16.36
N LEU A 139 21.94 22.27 16.41
CA LEU A 139 22.33 23.24 17.41
C LEU A 139 22.56 24.56 16.68
N SER A 140 21.58 25.44 16.75
CA SER A 140 21.50 26.66 15.95
C SER A 140 22.03 27.85 16.75
N GLY A 141 23.00 28.60 16.21
CA GLY A 141 23.41 29.87 16.82
C GLY A 141 22.30 30.92 16.78
N ALA A 142 22.29 31.85 17.75
CA ALA A 142 21.23 32.87 17.84
C ALA A 142 21.14 33.78 16.59
N ASP A 143 22.26 34.18 16.01
CA ASP A 143 22.29 35.00 14.80
C ASP A 143 21.90 34.20 13.55
N PHE A 144 22.31 32.94 13.48
CA PHE A 144 21.92 32.03 12.41
C PHE A 144 20.40 31.81 12.39
N ALA A 145 19.80 31.50 13.54
CA ALA A 145 18.35 31.34 13.69
C ALA A 145 17.59 32.64 13.36
N LYS A 146 18.12 33.80 13.76
CA LYS A 146 17.56 35.12 13.41
C LYS A 146 17.57 35.35 11.90
N MET A 147 18.64 34.96 11.21
CA MET A 147 18.73 35.03 9.75
C MET A 147 17.70 34.11 9.07
N GLN A 148 17.57 32.85 9.52
CA GLN A 148 16.56 31.92 9.00
C GLN A 148 15.15 32.51 9.12
N ARG A 149 14.78 32.98 10.32
CA ARG A 149 13.49 33.66 10.56
C ARG A 149 13.29 34.86 9.64
N LYS A 150 14.33 35.68 9.41
CA LYS A 150 14.26 36.82 8.49
C LYS A 150 14.03 36.40 7.04
N GLY A 151 14.64 35.29 6.60
CA GLY A 151 14.39 34.70 5.28
C GLY A 151 12.92 34.31 5.09
N TYR A 152 12.37 33.57 6.06
CA TYR A 152 10.96 33.18 6.04
C TYR A 152 10.01 34.37 6.14
N MET A 153 10.31 35.39 6.96
CA MET A 153 9.50 36.61 7.03
C MET A 153 9.47 37.37 5.70
N ARG A 154 10.59 37.42 4.97
CA ARG A 154 10.64 38.03 3.63
C ARG A 154 9.80 37.25 2.63
N TYR A 155 9.89 35.92 2.67
CA TYR A 155 9.07 35.06 1.82
C TYR A 155 7.58 35.19 2.15
N GLN A 156 7.22 35.22 3.44
CA GLN A 156 5.85 35.43 3.86
C GLN A 156 5.31 36.80 3.46
N ALA A 157 6.12 37.86 3.56
CA ALA A 157 5.76 39.19 3.05
C ALA A 157 5.53 39.17 1.54
N PHE A 158 6.33 38.41 0.78
CA PHE A 158 6.11 38.20 -0.65
C PHE A 158 4.81 37.43 -0.91
N MET A 159 4.53 36.34 -0.19
CA MET A 159 3.28 35.59 -0.31
C MET A 159 2.06 36.46 0.02
N ASN A 160 2.15 37.31 1.05
CA ASN A 160 1.10 38.26 1.41
C ASN A 160 0.89 39.36 0.35
N SER A 161 1.89 39.63 -0.48
CA SER A 161 1.76 40.56 -1.61
C SER A 161 0.99 39.98 -2.79
N ILE A 162 0.83 38.64 -2.83
CA ILE A 162 0.04 37.94 -3.84
C ILE A 162 -1.42 38.05 -3.44
N ILE A 163 -2.24 38.57 -4.35
CA ILE A 163 -3.69 38.64 -4.16
C ILE A 163 -4.26 37.23 -4.41
N PRO A 164 -5.02 36.65 -3.45
CA PRO A 164 -5.76 35.40 -3.69
C PRO A 164 -6.84 35.59 -4.77
N ASP A 165 -7.12 34.54 -5.55
CA ASP A 165 -8.10 34.63 -6.65
C ASP A 165 -9.50 35.00 -6.15
N SER A 166 -9.85 34.59 -4.93
CA SER A 166 -11.12 34.94 -4.28
C SER A 166 -11.30 36.45 -4.04
N LEU A 167 -10.21 37.22 -3.95
CA LEU A 167 -10.23 38.66 -3.68
C LEU A 167 -10.08 39.52 -4.94
N TYR A 168 -10.03 38.92 -6.14
CA TYR A 168 -9.86 39.67 -7.39
C TYR A 168 -11.02 40.61 -7.67
N LEU A 169 -12.27 40.16 -7.51
CA LEU A 169 -13.44 41.00 -7.71
C LEU A 169 -13.49 42.19 -6.73
N GLN A 170 -12.95 42.03 -5.52
CA GLN A 170 -12.94 43.10 -4.53
C GLN A 170 -11.81 44.11 -4.77
N LYS A 171 -10.62 43.65 -5.19
CA LYS A 171 -9.41 44.50 -5.27
C LYS A 171 -9.06 44.98 -6.67
N LEU A 172 -9.49 44.28 -7.72
CA LEU A 172 -9.06 44.51 -9.11
C LEU A 172 -10.22 44.88 -10.06
N PHE A 173 -11.45 44.93 -9.55
CA PHE A 173 -12.64 45.30 -10.32
C PHE A 173 -13.30 46.54 -9.70
N ASP A 174 -13.45 47.60 -10.51
CA ASP A 174 -14.17 48.81 -10.09
C ASP A 174 -15.69 48.60 -10.25
N GLU A 175 -16.30 48.05 -9.21
CA GLU A 175 -17.74 47.77 -9.18
C GLU A 175 -18.58 49.05 -9.32
N LYS A 176 -18.13 50.17 -8.74
CA LYS A 176 -18.86 51.44 -8.78
C LYS A 176 -18.85 52.03 -10.19
N GLY A 177 -17.68 52.04 -10.83
CA GLY A 177 -17.53 52.46 -12.23
C GLY A 177 -18.34 51.57 -13.18
N TYR A 178 -18.29 50.25 -12.99
CA TYR A 178 -19.07 49.29 -13.76
C TYR A 178 -20.57 49.53 -13.68
N ARG A 179 -21.12 49.65 -12.46
CA ARG A 179 -22.56 49.92 -12.25
C ARG A 179 -22.98 51.25 -12.86
N LYS A 180 -22.14 52.28 -12.75
CA LYS A 180 -22.41 53.59 -13.36
C LYS A 180 -22.44 53.49 -14.88
N ALA A 181 -21.49 52.80 -15.50
CA ALA A 181 -21.45 52.61 -16.95
C ALA A 181 -22.64 51.80 -17.49
N LEU A 182 -23.09 50.78 -16.74
CA LEU A 182 -24.34 50.08 -17.07
C LEU A 182 -25.54 51.01 -17.02
N ALA A 183 -25.67 51.81 -15.95
CA ALA A 183 -26.78 52.75 -15.81
C ALA A 183 -26.76 53.85 -16.89
N GLU A 184 -25.58 54.35 -17.27
CA GLU A 184 -25.43 55.30 -18.38
C GLU A 184 -25.86 54.68 -19.71
N LEU A 185 -25.49 53.42 -19.97
CA LEU A 185 -25.91 52.71 -21.18
C LEU A 185 -27.43 52.45 -21.20
N GLU A 186 -28.02 52.08 -20.06
CA GLU A 186 -29.47 51.96 -19.91
C GLU A 186 -30.18 53.29 -20.16
N GLU A 187 -29.65 54.38 -19.63
CA GLU A 187 -30.19 55.72 -19.84
C GLU A 187 -30.08 56.15 -21.31
N GLU A 188 -28.96 55.88 -21.98
CA GLU A 188 -28.81 56.12 -23.42
C GLU A 188 -29.86 55.36 -24.23
N TYR A 189 -30.09 54.08 -23.92
CA TYR A 189 -31.12 53.27 -24.57
C TYR A 189 -32.53 53.80 -24.28
N PHE A 190 -32.78 54.23 -23.04
CA PHE A 190 -34.05 54.80 -22.63
C PHE A 190 -34.32 56.15 -23.33
N GLN A 191 -33.33 57.03 -23.41
CA GLN A 191 -33.46 58.32 -24.09
C GLN A 191 -33.66 58.15 -25.60
N ALA A 192 -32.97 57.21 -26.23
CA ALA A 192 -33.18 56.89 -27.64
C ALA A 192 -34.62 56.42 -27.90
N TRP A 193 -35.10 55.47 -27.08
CA TRP A 193 -36.49 55.00 -27.13
C TRP A 193 -37.49 56.14 -26.90
N LYS A 194 -37.28 56.97 -25.87
CA LYS A 194 -38.13 58.12 -25.55
C LYS A 194 -38.20 59.11 -26.72
N HIS A 195 -37.09 59.41 -27.37
CA HIS A 195 -37.06 60.27 -28.55
C HIS A 195 -37.88 59.68 -29.71
N GLU A 196 -37.79 58.37 -29.97
CA GLU A 196 -38.60 57.69 -30.98
C GLU A 196 -40.10 57.76 -30.64
N VAL A 197 -40.47 57.54 -29.37
CA VAL A 197 -41.86 57.63 -28.88
C VAL A 197 -42.41 59.05 -29.05
N ILE A 198 -41.71 60.07 -28.57
CA ILE A 198 -42.12 61.48 -28.70
C ILE A 198 -42.23 61.88 -30.17
N SER A 199 -41.32 61.40 -31.02
CA SER A 199 -41.38 61.65 -32.47
C SER A 199 -42.63 61.03 -33.08
N LYS A 200 -43.00 59.83 -32.66
CA LYS A 200 -44.24 59.17 -33.09
C LYS A 200 -45.49 59.91 -32.59
N GLU A 201 -45.52 60.38 -31.34
CA GLU A 201 -46.62 61.19 -30.82
C GLU A 201 -46.77 62.52 -31.56
N ARG A 202 -45.65 63.21 -31.82
CA ARG A 202 -45.64 64.44 -32.62
C ARG A 202 -46.10 64.21 -34.05
N TRP A 203 -45.78 63.05 -34.62
CA TRP A 203 -46.33 62.63 -35.91
C TRP A 203 -47.85 62.48 -35.84
N ILE A 204 -48.38 61.79 -34.82
CA ILE A 204 -49.83 61.62 -34.63
C ILE A 204 -50.53 62.98 -34.53
N ASP A 205 -50.09 63.87 -33.64
CA ASP A 205 -50.67 65.20 -33.46
C ASP A 205 -50.60 66.05 -34.75
N TRP A 206 -49.46 66.00 -35.45
CA TRP A 206 -49.33 66.66 -36.75
C TRP A 206 -50.30 66.07 -37.78
N SER A 207 -50.41 64.75 -37.82
CA SER A 207 -51.23 64.02 -38.78
C SER A 207 -52.70 64.30 -38.57
N ASP A 208 -53.17 64.37 -37.32
CA ASP A 208 -54.55 64.70 -36.96
C ASP A 208 -54.89 66.14 -37.35
N LYS A 209 -54.00 67.10 -37.05
CA LYS A 209 -54.18 68.51 -37.43
C LYS A 209 -54.20 68.70 -38.94
N ALA A 210 -53.30 68.03 -39.66
CA ALA A 210 -53.24 68.10 -41.11
C ALA A 210 -54.47 67.42 -41.74
N ASN A 211 -54.90 66.26 -41.24
CA ASN A 211 -56.13 65.59 -41.64
C ASN A 211 -57.35 66.49 -41.46
N ALA A 212 -57.51 67.13 -40.29
CA ALA A 212 -58.61 68.05 -40.04
C ALA A 212 -58.61 69.25 -41.02
N ARG A 213 -57.43 69.81 -41.31
CA ARG A 213 -57.28 70.90 -42.31
C ARG A 213 -57.61 70.43 -43.71
N PHE A 214 -57.17 69.24 -44.10
CA PHE A 214 -57.48 68.65 -45.40
C PHE A 214 -58.97 68.34 -45.53
N ALA A 215 -59.60 67.79 -44.49
CA ALA A 215 -61.04 67.56 -44.44
C ALA A 215 -61.84 68.87 -44.61
N LEU A 216 -61.46 69.94 -43.89
CA LEU A 216 -62.11 71.25 -44.03
C LEU A 216 -61.91 71.85 -45.44
N PHE A 217 -60.69 71.76 -45.99
CA PHE A 217 -60.38 72.22 -47.34
C PHE A 217 -61.18 71.45 -48.39
N ASN A 218 -61.20 70.12 -48.30
CA ASN A 218 -61.96 69.25 -49.21
C ASN A 218 -63.47 69.52 -49.10
N TYR A 219 -64.00 69.71 -47.89
CA TYR A 219 -65.40 70.07 -47.68
C TYR A 219 -65.76 71.41 -48.35
N ARG A 220 -64.93 72.44 -48.18
CA ARG A 220 -65.13 73.74 -48.83
C ARG A 220 -64.99 73.63 -50.36
N MET A 221 -64.03 72.86 -50.83
CA MET A 221 -63.79 72.61 -52.26
C MET A 221 -65.01 71.92 -52.89
N GLU A 222 -65.54 70.85 -52.27
CA GLU A 222 -66.74 70.16 -52.75
C GLU A 222 -67.98 71.06 -52.72
N ARG A 223 -68.16 71.86 -51.65
CA ARG A 223 -69.23 72.85 -51.58
C ARG A 223 -69.12 73.87 -52.72
N ASN A 224 -67.94 74.44 -52.95
CA ASN A 224 -67.71 75.39 -54.03
C ASN A 224 -67.95 74.75 -55.41
N LYS A 225 -67.50 73.50 -55.61
CA LYS A 225 -67.72 72.73 -56.82
C LYS A 225 -69.20 72.48 -57.08
N GLN A 226 -70.00 72.24 -56.04
CA GLN A 226 -71.46 72.14 -56.15
C GLN A 226 -72.11 73.47 -56.56
N THR A 227 -71.62 74.62 -56.12
CA THR A 227 -72.21 75.93 -56.49
C THR A 227 -72.09 76.29 -57.97
N ILE A 228 -71.07 75.75 -58.65
CA ILE A 228 -70.89 75.91 -60.11
C ILE A 228 -71.44 74.71 -60.91
N ALA A 229 -71.97 73.69 -60.23
CA ALA A 229 -72.44 72.47 -60.88
C ALA A 229 -73.64 72.79 -61.78
N GLY A 230 -73.48 72.53 -63.08
CA GLY A 230 -74.47 72.83 -64.11
C GLY A 230 -74.17 74.08 -64.95
N TYR A 231 -73.15 74.86 -64.61
CA TYR A 231 -72.68 76.01 -65.40
C TYR A 231 -71.29 75.73 -66.00
N ASN A 232 -71.12 75.91 -67.30
CA ASN A 232 -69.80 75.85 -67.95
C ASN A 232 -69.01 77.14 -67.65
N SER A 233 -68.19 77.10 -66.59
CA SER A 233 -67.39 78.24 -66.11
C SER A 233 -65.89 77.92 -66.08
N ILE A 234 -65.06 78.91 -66.43
CA ILE A 234 -63.58 78.79 -66.38
C ILE A 234 -63.07 78.50 -64.95
N LEU A 235 -63.88 78.77 -63.92
CA LEU A 235 -63.55 78.58 -62.51
C LEU A 235 -63.33 77.10 -62.15
N GLU A 236 -63.90 76.16 -62.91
CA GLU A 236 -63.78 74.71 -62.66
C GLU A 236 -62.32 74.22 -62.71
N TYR A 237 -61.46 74.89 -63.46
CA TYR A 237 -60.04 74.54 -63.60
C TYR A 237 -59.15 75.09 -62.48
N LEU A 238 -59.69 75.91 -61.57
CA LEU A 238 -58.93 76.45 -60.44
C LEU A 238 -58.82 75.41 -59.29
N PRO A 239 -57.69 75.37 -58.55
CA PRO A 239 -57.46 74.42 -57.47
C PRO A 239 -58.55 74.42 -56.38
N ALA A 240 -59.24 75.55 -56.18
CA ALA A 240 -60.32 75.68 -55.21
C ALA A 240 -61.58 74.86 -55.54
N TYR A 241 -61.68 74.26 -56.73
CA TYR A 241 -62.86 73.53 -57.22
C TYR A 241 -62.59 72.07 -57.65
N ARG A 242 -61.31 71.64 -57.79
CA ARG A 242 -60.95 70.26 -58.20
C ARG A 242 -59.82 69.61 -57.39
N LEU A 243 -59.09 70.33 -56.54
CA LEU A 243 -57.99 69.74 -55.78
C LEU A 243 -58.50 69.04 -54.52
N ARG A 244 -58.42 67.70 -54.46
CA ARG A 244 -58.63 66.94 -53.22
C ARG A 244 -57.28 66.72 -52.52
N ARG A 245 -57.23 66.94 -51.21
CA ARG A 245 -56.05 66.71 -50.37
C ARG A 245 -56.26 65.47 -49.53
N GLU A 246 -55.35 64.51 -49.64
CA GLU A 246 -55.32 63.31 -48.82
C GLU A 246 -53.94 63.16 -48.16
N MET A 247 -53.86 62.36 -47.10
CA MET A 247 -52.60 62.00 -46.48
C MET A 247 -51.84 60.98 -47.34
N ASP A 248 -51.49 61.42 -48.53
CA ASP A 248 -50.62 60.72 -49.45
C ASP A 248 -49.18 61.28 -49.33
N GLY A 249 -48.18 60.49 -49.67
CA GLY A 249 -46.75 60.76 -49.46
C GLY A 249 -46.25 62.08 -50.05
N LYS A 250 -47.02 62.69 -50.97
CA LYS A 250 -46.77 64.02 -51.56
C LYS A 250 -46.91 65.18 -50.56
N TYR A 251 -47.79 65.05 -49.55
CA TYR A 251 -48.09 66.14 -48.60
C TYR A 251 -47.44 65.92 -47.22
N ILE A 252 -46.76 64.80 -47.02
CA ILE A 252 -46.09 64.44 -45.77
C ILE A 252 -44.65 64.96 -45.76
N PRO A 253 -44.25 65.81 -44.80
CA PRO A 253 -42.87 66.25 -44.64
C PRO A 253 -41.87 65.08 -44.54
N SER A 254 -40.66 65.25 -45.06
CA SER A 254 -39.62 64.22 -45.08
C SER A 254 -39.36 63.59 -43.70
N LYS A 255 -39.33 64.40 -42.63
CA LYS A 255 -39.13 63.96 -41.24
C LYS A 255 -40.18 62.96 -40.73
N TRP A 256 -41.34 62.89 -41.38
CA TRP A 256 -42.45 62.06 -40.95
C TRP A 256 -42.70 60.83 -41.83
N LYS A 257 -42.03 60.73 -42.99
CA LYS A 257 -42.21 59.62 -43.94
C LYS A 257 -42.00 58.24 -43.29
N ILE A 258 -41.03 58.14 -42.38
CA ILE A 258 -40.70 56.91 -41.64
C ILE A 258 -41.91 56.38 -40.84
N PHE A 259 -42.81 57.25 -40.35
CA PHE A 259 -44.00 56.82 -39.60
C PHE A 259 -45.25 56.62 -40.48
N ALA A 260 -45.28 57.23 -41.67
CA ALA A 260 -46.42 57.16 -42.58
C ALA A 260 -46.57 55.80 -43.28
N GLU A 261 -45.46 55.10 -43.51
CA GLU A 261 -45.40 53.80 -44.21
C GLU A 261 -45.95 52.63 -43.38
N GLY A 262 -46.43 52.86 -42.15
CA GLY A 262 -47.14 51.86 -41.31
C GLY A 262 -46.27 50.74 -40.70
N ASN A 263 -45.07 50.49 -41.23
CA ASN A 263 -44.21 49.37 -40.84
C ASN A 263 -43.18 49.69 -39.74
N TYR A 264 -43.12 50.92 -39.24
CA TYR A 264 -42.12 51.33 -38.26
C TYR A 264 -42.50 50.89 -36.83
N LYS A 265 -41.74 49.92 -36.30
CA LYS A 265 -41.80 49.49 -34.89
C LYS A 265 -40.69 50.16 -34.09
N ILE A 266 -41.07 50.82 -33.01
CA ILE A 266 -40.12 51.38 -32.03
C ILE A 266 -39.35 50.21 -31.41
N ARG A 267 -38.02 50.24 -31.49
CA ARG A 267 -37.17 49.13 -31.01
C ARG A 267 -36.77 49.40 -29.56
N THR A 268 -37.09 48.49 -28.65
CA THR A 268 -36.52 48.47 -27.30
C THR A 268 -35.16 47.77 -27.34
N ARG A 269 -34.09 48.46 -26.94
CA ARG A 269 -32.75 47.86 -26.79
C ARG A 269 -32.58 47.40 -25.35
N ASN A 270 -32.11 46.17 -25.16
CA ASN A 270 -31.76 45.62 -23.86
C ASN A 270 -30.24 45.38 -23.82
N ILE A 271 -29.63 45.48 -22.64
CA ILE A 271 -28.21 45.17 -22.46
C ILE A 271 -27.96 43.72 -22.83
N THR A 272 -27.01 43.50 -23.74
CA THR A 272 -26.58 42.16 -24.11
C THR A 272 -25.44 41.67 -23.21
N PRO A 273 -25.20 40.34 -23.14
CA PRO A 273 -24.00 39.80 -22.49
C PRO A 273 -22.69 40.34 -23.09
N GLU A 274 -22.68 40.67 -24.39
CA GLU A 274 -21.53 41.26 -25.07
C GLU A 274 -21.24 42.68 -24.58
N ASP A 275 -22.28 43.51 -24.42
CA ASP A 275 -22.17 44.84 -23.85
C ASP A 275 -21.63 44.75 -22.42
N SER A 276 -22.18 43.86 -21.61
CA SER A 276 -21.75 43.61 -20.23
C SER A 276 -20.29 43.15 -20.16
N ALA A 277 -19.86 42.26 -21.06
CA ALA A 277 -18.48 41.79 -21.14
C ALA A 277 -17.53 42.91 -21.59
N SER A 278 -17.96 43.78 -22.52
CA SER A 278 -17.16 44.91 -22.98
C SER A 278 -16.91 45.93 -21.87
N ILE A 279 -17.95 46.23 -21.06
CA ILE A 279 -17.87 47.10 -19.89
C ILE A 279 -17.00 46.44 -18.82
N THR A 280 -17.20 45.15 -18.54
CA THR A 280 -16.39 44.39 -17.58
C THR A 280 -14.90 44.46 -17.91
N ARG A 281 -14.54 44.32 -19.18
CA ARG A 281 -13.13 44.42 -19.63
C ARG A 281 -12.53 45.79 -19.35
N ARG A 282 -13.32 46.86 -19.43
CA ARG A 282 -12.87 48.24 -19.18
C ARG A 282 -12.61 48.52 -17.71
N PHE A 283 -13.39 47.90 -16.81
CA PHE A 283 -13.32 48.14 -15.35
C PHE A 283 -12.52 47.07 -14.58
N THR A 284 -11.98 46.06 -15.28
CA THR A 284 -11.09 45.06 -14.68
C THR A 284 -9.63 45.44 -14.95
N ASP A 285 -8.81 45.51 -13.91
CA ASP A 285 -7.37 45.78 -14.03
C ASP A 285 -6.59 44.52 -14.43
N TYR A 286 -6.61 44.20 -15.73
CA TYR A 286 -5.90 43.04 -16.27
C TYR A 286 -4.38 43.13 -16.14
N ALA A 287 -3.81 44.33 -16.09
CA ALA A 287 -2.38 44.53 -15.92
C ALA A 287 -1.93 44.02 -14.53
N LYS A 288 -2.65 44.41 -13.47
CA LYS A 288 -2.40 43.88 -12.12
C LYS A 288 -2.71 42.40 -11.99
N MET A 289 -3.72 41.88 -12.68
CA MET A 289 -3.98 40.42 -12.71
C MET A 289 -2.81 39.65 -13.34
N ALA A 290 -2.22 40.18 -14.42
CA ALA A 290 -1.06 39.57 -15.06
C ALA A 290 0.20 39.68 -14.18
N GLU A 291 0.41 40.82 -13.51
CA GLU A 291 1.50 40.98 -12.54
C GLU A 291 1.36 40.01 -11.35
N ASN A 292 0.14 39.84 -10.83
CA ASN A 292 -0.11 38.90 -9.74
C ASN A 292 0.11 37.45 -10.17
N ARG A 293 -0.26 37.08 -11.41
CA ARG A 293 0.08 35.76 -12.00
C ARG A 293 1.59 35.55 -12.09
N LYS A 294 2.35 36.53 -12.59
CA LYS A 294 3.82 36.45 -12.61
C LYS A 294 4.42 36.28 -11.22
N ARG A 295 3.90 36.98 -10.21
CA ARG A 295 4.34 36.80 -8.81
C ARG A 295 4.02 35.41 -8.27
N LYS A 296 2.88 34.80 -8.63
CA LYS A 296 2.58 33.41 -8.30
C LYS A 296 3.57 32.44 -8.94
N GLU A 297 3.89 32.64 -10.21
CA GLU A 297 4.87 31.81 -10.94
C GLU A 297 6.28 31.93 -10.33
N GLN A 298 6.69 33.14 -9.93
CA GLN A 298 7.98 33.40 -9.28
C GLN A 298 8.07 32.94 -7.82
N ALA A 299 7.00 32.37 -7.23
CA ALA A 299 6.98 32.01 -5.81
C ALA A 299 8.04 30.96 -5.45
N GLY A 300 8.33 30.01 -6.35
CA GLY A 300 9.40 29.03 -6.15
C GLY A 300 10.79 29.67 -6.13
N GLU A 301 11.09 30.50 -7.13
CA GLU A 301 12.38 31.20 -7.22
C GLU A 301 12.61 32.16 -6.04
N MET A 302 11.54 32.87 -5.62
CA MET A 302 11.61 33.77 -4.46
C MET A 302 11.78 32.99 -3.15
N TYR A 303 11.24 31.78 -3.05
CA TYR A 303 11.49 30.90 -1.90
C TYR A 303 12.98 30.56 -1.80
N GLU A 304 13.59 30.06 -2.86
CA GLU A 304 15.02 29.71 -2.88
C GLU A 304 15.93 30.92 -2.64
N LYS A 305 15.53 32.10 -3.13
CA LYS A 305 16.27 33.35 -2.92
C LYS A 305 16.26 33.82 -1.47
N TYR A 306 15.11 33.74 -0.79
CA TYR A 306 14.94 34.26 0.57
C TYR A 306 15.23 33.22 1.66
N VAL A 307 14.83 31.96 1.44
CA VAL A 307 14.98 30.85 2.38
C VAL A 307 16.20 30.01 1.95
N ARG A 308 17.40 30.53 2.23
CA ARG A 308 18.66 29.84 1.94
C ARG A 308 18.89 28.59 2.81
N PHE A 309 18.37 28.60 4.03
CA PHE A 309 18.51 27.54 5.02
C PHE A 309 17.12 27.13 5.52
N PRO A 310 16.46 26.20 4.84
CA PRO A 310 15.13 25.75 5.24
C PRO A 310 15.15 25.02 6.57
N TYR A 311 14.04 25.04 7.30
CA TYR A 311 13.89 24.18 8.49
C TYR A 311 13.75 22.73 8.04
N GLU A 312 14.63 21.88 8.56
CA GLU A 312 14.59 20.44 8.36
C GLU A 312 14.00 19.75 9.59
N ALA A 313 13.38 18.59 9.41
CA ALA A 313 12.89 17.79 10.52
C ALA A 313 14.10 17.26 11.33
N ALA A 314 14.12 17.58 12.63
CA ALA A 314 15.16 17.14 13.55
C ALA A 314 14.54 16.66 14.85
N ARG A 315 15.26 15.75 15.52
CA ARG A 315 14.96 15.29 16.87
C ARG A 315 15.00 16.43 17.87
N LEU A 316 15.97 17.31 17.69
CA LEU A 316 16.19 18.49 18.49
C LEU A 316 16.67 19.60 17.57
N ASP A 317 16.02 20.75 17.62
CA ASP A 317 16.51 22.02 17.06
C ASP A 317 16.44 23.06 18.17
N THR A 318 17.59 23.50 18.66
CA THR A 318 17.67 24.41 19.82
C THR A 318 18.72 25.48 19.62
N VAL A 319 18.44 26.66 20.16
CA VAL A 319 19.38 27.79 20.19
C VAL A 319 20.19 27.74 21.48
N ILE A 320 21.50 27.63 21.35
CA ILE A 320 22.42 27.46 22.49
C ILE A 320 23.31 28.69 22.62
N LYS A 321 23.66 29.03 23.86
CA LYS A 321 24.60 30.11 24.18
C LYS A 321 26.03 29.66 23.91
N GLU A 322 26.83 30.58 23.38
CA GLU A 322 28.25 30.38 23.09
C GLU A 322 29.05 30.15 24.39
N GLY A 323 29.97 29.19 24.37
CA GLY A 323 30.93 28.93 25.46
C GLY A 323 30.61 27.74 26.38
N ASP A 324 29.35 27.28 26.43
CA ASP A 324 28.97 26.14 27.28
C ASP A 324 29.00 24.81 26.50
N ASN A 325 29.43 23.73 27.16
CA ASN A 325 29.31 22.38 26.60
C ASN A 325 27.83 21.97 26.55
N PHE A 326 27.42 21.34 25.45
CA PHE A 326 26.07 20.83 25.30
C PHE A 326 26.03 19.31 25.45
N VAL A 327 25.18 18.82 26.34
CA VAL A 327 24.98 17.39 26.60
C VAL A 327 23.52 17.05 26.32
N TYR A 328 23.29 16.06 25.45
CA TYR A 328 21.95 15.62 25.08
C TYR A 328 21.80 14.10 25.19
N TYR A 329 20.74 13.67 25.89
CA TYR A 329 20.37 12.27 25.97
C TYR A 329 19.49 11.90 24.76
N TYR A 330 20.05 11.10 23.86
CA TYR A 330 19.37 10.61 22.67
C TYR A 330 18.78 9.23 22.93
N LYS A 331 17.52 9.03 22.54
CA LYS A 331 16.85 7.72 22.57
C LYS A 331 15.98 7.52 21.33
N GLN A 332 16.13 6.39 20.65
CA GLN A 332 15.32 6.00 19.50
C GLN A 332 15.01 4.50 19.47
N GLU A 333 13.76 4.16 19.14
CA GLU A 333 13.36 2.77 18.90
C GLU A 333 13.61 2.40 17.44
N LEU A 334 14.20 1.22 17.21
CA LEU A 334 14.44 0.62 15.91
C LEU A 334 13.72 -0.72 15.79
N LEU A 335 13.29 -1.08 14.58
CA LEU A 335 12.78 -2.42 14.30
C LEU A 335 13.95 -3.41 14.20
N ALA A 336 13.80 -4.56 14.83
CA ALA A 336 14.74 -5.67 14.73
C ALA A 336 14.59 -6.37 13.37
N THR A 337 15.72 -6.62 12.71
CA THR A 337 15.78 -7.32 11.43
C THR A 337 16.88 -8.39 11.46
N GLU A 338 17.01 -9.18 10.40
CA GLU A 338 18.03 -10.25 10.26
C GLU A 338 19.45 -9.76 10.61
N ASN A 339 19.76 -8.51 10.26
CA ASN A 339 21.09 -7.92 10.40
C ASN A 339 21.31 -7.12 11.70
N THR A 340 20.38 -7.16 12.67
CA THR A 340 20.49 -6.41 13.92
C THR A 340 21.09 -7.24 15.06
N LYS A 341 22.08 -8.11 14.80
CA LYS A 341 22.83 -8.81 15.87
C LYS A 341 23.87 -7.89 16.52
N LYS A 342 24.49 -7.04 15.70
CA LYS A 342 25.47 -6.03 16.08
C LYS A 342 25.13 -4.73 15.35
N ILE A 343 25.10 -3.61 16.05
CA ILE A 343 24.91 -2.27 15.46
C ILE A 343 26.09 -1.40 15.89
N ASP A 344 26.83 -0.87 14.94
CA ASP A 344 27.90 0.09 15.21
C ASP A 344 27.33 1.51 14.99
N LEU A 345 27.27 2.31 16.03
CA LEU A 345 26.75 3.67 16.00
C LEU A 345 27.90 4.68 15.94
N THR A 346 27.83 5.58 14.96
CA THR A 346 28.67 6.78 14.87
C THR A 346 27.80 8.04 14.83
N LEU A 347 28.43 9.19 14.95
CA LEU A 347 27.83 10.51 14.79
C LEU A 347 28.62 11.29 13.74
N ASP A 348 27.95 11.57 12.63
CA ASP A 348 28.49 12.40 11.58
C ASP A 348 28.08 13.85 11.84
N GLY A 349 29.05 14.75 11.81
CA GLY A 349 28.82 16.14 12.16
C GLY A 349 29.26 17.08 11.05
N GLN A 350 28.50 18.15 10.82
CA GLN A 350 28.90 19.23 9.93
C GLN A 350 28.51 20.59 10.51
N ILE A 351 29.34 21.59 10.29
CA ILE A 351 29.06 22.99 10.62
C ILE A 351 28.57 23.68 9.35
N LEU A 352 27.42 24.34 9.45
CA LEU A 352 26.85 25.17 8.41
C LEU A 352 26.96 26.64 8.82
N SER A 353 27.89 27.36 8.19
CA SER A 353 28.06 28.79 8.45
C SER A 353 26.98 29.63 7.78
N LYS A 354 26.83 30.87 8.27
CA LYS A 354 26.01 31.90 7.64
C LYS A 354 26.38 32.17 6.18
N ASP A 355 27.64 31.98 5.82
CA ASP A 355 28.20 32.23 4.48
C ASP A 355 28.01 31.05 3.52
N GLU A 356 27.11 30.11 3.84
CA GLU A 356 26.83 28.88 3.10
C GLU A 356 28.02 27.88 3.05
N THR A 357 29.11 28.18 3.76
CA THR A 357 30.25 27.26 3.89
C THR A 357 29.87 26.06 4.76
N LYS A 358 30.19 24.87 4.25
CA LYS A 358 29.98 23.58 4.93
C LYS A 358 31.33 23.03 5.35
N THR A 359 31.53 22.86 6.65
CA THR A 359 32.75 22.28 7.20
C THR A 359 32.41 20.97 7.87
N GLN A 360 33.01 19.87 7.39
CA GLN A 360 32.82 18.55 7.99
C GLN A 360 33.60 18.45 9.30
N LEU A 361 32.96 17.90 10.33
CA LEU A 361 33.60 17.62 11.61
C LEU A 361 34.40 16.31 11.54
N PRO A 362 35.45 16.16 12.37
CA PRO A 362 36.16 14.89 12.46
C PRO A 362 35.21 13.77 12.91
N PRO A 363 35.42 12.52 12.46
CA PRO A 363 34.54 11.39 12.78
C PRO A 363 34.51 11.17 14.29
N SER A 364 33.32 11.02 14.87
CA SER A 364 33.12 10.78 16.31
C SER A 364 33.48 9.35 16.74
N ASP A 365 33.36 9.05 18.03
CA ASP A 365 33.62 7.71 18.56
C ASP A 365 32.52 6.72 18.16
N THR A 366 32.89 5.47 17.95
CA THR A 366 31.96 4.38 17.62
C THR A 366 31.52 3.66 18.88
N ILE A 367 30.21 3.53 19.08
CA ILE A 367 29.62 2.67 20.12
C ILE A 367 29.04 1.43 19.45
N THR A 368 29.51 0.26 19.86
CA THR A 368 28.98 -1.02 19.39
C THR A 368 27.86 -1.51 20.29
N TYR A 369 26.69 -1.76 19.73
CA TYR A 369 25.56 -2.38 20.41
C TYR A 369 25.49 -3.87 20.05
N PHE A 370 25.55 -4.74 21.05
CA PHE A 370 25.26 -6.17 20.91
C PHE A 370 23.83 -6.44 21.32
N ILE A 371 23.04 -7.02 20.42
CA ILE A 371 21.62 -7.22 20.68
C ILE A 371 21.35 -8.61 21.24
N SER A 372 20.89 -8.67 22.47
CA SER A 372 20.49 -9.91 23.13
C SER A 372 19.03 -10.23 22.78
N SER A 373 18.80 -11.34 22.11
CA SER A 373 17.48 -11.75 21.58
C SER A 373 17.03 -13.08 22.16
N MET A 374 15.72 -13.34 22.16
CA MET A 374 15.15 -14.62 22.60
C MET A 374 15.42 -15.76 21.60
N VAL A 375 15.80 -15.42 20.37
CA VAL A 375 16.23 -16.36 19.32
C VAL A 375 17.36 -17.31 19.77
N GLN A 376 18.19 -16.89 20.73
CA GLN A 376 19.24 -17.75 21.27
C GLN A 376 18.70 -18.99 21.98
N PHE A 377 17.47 -18.93 22.50
CA PHE A 377 16.84 -19.99 23.27
C PHE A 377 16.02 -20.96 22.42
N LEU A 378 16.05 -20.86 21.09
CA LEU A 378 15.30 -21.74 20.20
C LEU A 378 15.78 -23.19 20.27
N ASP A 379 14.81 -24.11 20.31
CA ASP A 379 15.06 -25.54 20.12
C ASP A 379 15.27 -25.84 18.63
N ARG A 380 16.49 -26.19 18.24
CA ARG A 380 16.87 -26.51 16.85
C ARG A 380 16.70 -28.00 16.51
N SER A 381 16.14 -28.79 17.41
CA SER A 381 15.93 -30.21 17.18
C SER A 381 14.91 -30.44 16.05
N PRO A 382 15.23 -31.25 15.02
CA PRO A 382 14.33 -31.49 13.91
C PRO A 382 13.05 -32.18 14.38
N ARG A 383 11.90 -31.75 13.85
CA ARG A 383 10.61 -32.43 14.04
C ARG A 383 10.34 -33.35 12.86
N TYR A 384 9.56 -34.42 13.09
CA TYR A 384 9.25 -35.43 12.07
C TYR A 384 7.74 -35.61 11.94
N LYS A 385 7.26 -35.70 10.69
CA LYS A 385 5.88 -36.09 10.35
C LYS A 385 5.86 -37.54 9.88
N LYS A 386 4.81 -38.27 10.27
CA LYS A 386 4.58 -39.64 9.79
C LYS A 386 4.03 -39.59 8.37
N LYS A 387 4.83 -40.03 7.39
CA LYS A 387 4.36 -40.22 6.01
C LYS A 387 3.90 -41.67 5.86
N ILE A 388 2.61 -41.84 5.56
CA ILE A 388 2.02 -43.14 5.27
C ILE A 388 2.17 -43.38 3.78
N ILE A 389 2.93 -44.41 3.42
CA ILE A 389 3.06 -44.87 2.04
C ILE A 389 2.32 -46.19 1.95
N THR A 390 1.39 -46.30 1.00
CA THR A 390 0.64 -47.53 0.70
C THR A 390 1.27 -48.27 -0.46
N ARG A 391 1.24 -49.61 -0.41
CA ARG A 391 1.77 -50.46 -1.47
C ARG A 391 0.95 -50.36 -2.74
N LYS A 392 -0.37 -50.32 -2.62
CA LYS A 392 -1.30 -50.34 -3.76
C LYS A 392 -1.69 -48.93 -4.16
N ASP A 393 -1.87 -48.73 -5.45
CA ASP A 393 -2.34 -47.49 -6.05
C ASP A 393 -3.24 -47.77 -7.28
N GLU A 394 -4.02 -46.79 -7.70
CA GLU A 394 -4.92 -46.93 -8.84
C GLU A 394 -4.87 -45.69 -9.75
N VAL A 395 -4.73 -45.91 -11.05
CA VAL A 395 -4.78 -44.85 -12.08
C VAL A 395 -5.93 -45.14 -13.03
N ASN A 396 -6.74 -44.13 -13.35
CA ASN A 396 -7.88 -44.27 -14.28
C ASN A 396 -7.65 -43.43 -15.54
N LEU A 397 -7.89 -44.01 -16.70
CA LEU A 397 -7.80 -43.37 -18.02
C LEU A 397 -9.04 -43.76 -18.83
N ARG A 398 -9.64 -42.82 -19.57
CA ARG A 398 -10.75 -43.12 -20.49
C ARG A 398 -10.33 -42.79 -21.91
N ALA A 399 -10.53 -43.74 -22.82
CA ALA A 399 -10.31 -43.57 -24.24
C ALA A 399 -11.65 -43.51 -24.98
N TYR A 400 -11.84 -42.54 -25.87
CA TYR A 400 -13.08 -42.38 -26.63
C TYR A 400 -12.95 -43.04 -28.00
N VAL A 401 -13.46 -44.26 -28.14
CA VAL A 401 -13.27 -45.06 -29.36
C VAL A 401 -14.48 -44.95 -30.28
N THR A 402 -14.23 -44.51 -31.51
CA THR A 402 -15.22 -44.38 -32.57
C THR A 402 -15.38 -45.69 -33.34
N TYR A 403 -16.62 -46.16 -33.47
CA TYR A 403 -16.96 -47.38 -34.21
C TYR A 403 -17.95 -47.06 -35.34
N LYS A 404 -17.95 -47.86 -36.41
CA LYS A 404 -19.03 -47.82 -37.41
C LYS A 404 -20.36 -48.20 -36.76
N SER A 405 -21.46 -47.70 -37.31
CA SER A 405 -22.81 -47.97 -36.80
C SER A 405 -23.08 -49.48 -36.73
N GLY A 406 -23.54 -49.97 -35.58
CA GLY A 406 -23.81 -51.40 -35.35
C GLY A 406 -22.59 -52.32 -35.34
N ALA A 407 -21.36 -51.79 -35.48
CA ALA A 407 -20.14 -52.59 -35.55
C ALA A 407 -19.39 -52.66 -34.21
N THR A 408 -18.68 -53.77 -34.03
CA THR A 408 -17.80 -54.04 -32.87
C THR A 408 -16.32 -54.03 -33.23
N GLU A 409 -15.97 -54.05 -34.52
CA GLU A 409 -14.59 -54.09 -34.99
C GLU A 409 -13.86 -52.78 -34.71
N PHE A 410 -12.65 -52.89 -34.16
CA PHE A 410 -11.77 -51.75 -33.93
C PHE A 410 -10.89 -51.51 -35.16
N SER A 411 -10.75 -50.24 -35.55
CA SER A 411 -9.83 -49.78 -36.59
C SER A 411 -9.25 -48.43 -36.17
N GLU A 412 -7.94 -48.26 -36.36
CA GLU A 412 -7.22 -47.03 -36.02
C GLU A 412 -7.52 -45.87 -36.99
N ASP A 413 -7.91 -46.19 -38.23
CA ASP A 413 -8.14 -45.20 -39.28
C ASP A 413 -9.49 -44.48 -39.14
N ILE A 414 -10.29 -44.86 -38.13
CA ILE A 414 -11.60 -44.29 -37.87
C ILE A 414 -11.48 -43.20 -36.79
N GLY A 415 -11.82 -41.97 -37.16
CA GLY A 415 -11.85 -40.84 -36.22
C GLY A 415 -10.48 -40.60 -35.60
N ASP A 416 -10.44 -40.42 -34.27
CA ASP A 416 -9.21 -40.17 -33.50
C ASP A 416 -8.74 -41.42 -32.72
N ASN A 417 -9.16 -42.61 -33.16
CA ASN A 417 -8.90 -43.86 -32.45
C ASN A 417 -7.41 -44.11 -32.23
N ARG A 418 -6.56 -43.74 -33.18
CA ARG A 418 -5.11 -43.88 -33.04
C ARG A 418 -4.57 -43.09 -31.85
N ALA A 419 -4.87 -41.80 -31.75
CA ALA A 419 -4.41 -40.97 -30.65
C ALA A 419 -4.98 -41.42 -29.30
N GLU A 420 -6.24 -41.86 -29.29
CA GLU A 420 -6.89 -42.39 -28.08
C GLU A 420 -6.21 -43.65 -27.54
N ILE A 421 -5.73 -44.54 -28.42
CA ILE A 421 -4.95 -45.72 -28.02
C ILE A 421 -3.49 -45.36 -27.71
N ASP A 422 -2.89 -44.39 -28.39
CA ASP A 422 -1.52 -43.92 -28.10
C ASP A 422 -1.41 -43.42 -26.66
N LYS A 423 -2.41 -42.67 -26.16
CA LYS A 423 -2.49 -42.23 -24.75
C LYS A 423 -2.46 -43.40 -23.76
N VAL A 424 -3.07 -44.54 -24.10
CA VAL A 424 -3.07 -45.74 -23.24
C VAL A 424 -1.67 -46.32 -23.17
N PHE A 425 -0.97 -46.44 -24.31
CA PHE A 425 0.41 -46.94 -24.35
C PHE A 425 1.40 -45.98 -23.68
N GLU A 426 1.25 -44.67 -23.86
CA GLU A 426 2.06 -43.66 -23.16
C GLU A 426 1.89 -43.76 -21.64
N THR A 427 0.66 -43.98 -21.16
CA THR A 427 0.38 -44.17 -19.73
C THR A 427 1.07 -45.43 -19.19
N ILE A 428 0.97 -46.55 -19.93
CA ILE A 428 1.67 -47.80 -19.58
C ILE A 428 3.18 -47.59 -19.56
N HIS A 429 3.73 -46.89 -20.57
CA HIS A 429 5.15 -46.60 -20.66
C HIS A 429 5.62 -45.71 -19.51
N GLY A 430 4.86 -44.66 -19.16
CA GLY A 430 5.17 -43.78 -18.04
C GLY A 430 5.20 -44.50 -16.70
N ILE A 431 4.21 -45.37 -16.43
CA ILE A 431 4.17 -46.19 -15.21
C ILE A 431 5.41 -47.10 -15.15
N ASN A 432 5.75 -47.80 -16.23
CA ASN A 432 6.90 -48.69 -16.27
C ASN A 432 8.25 -47.95 -16.21
N TYR A 433 8.36 -46.79 -16.88
CA TYR A 433 9.60 -46.00 -16.96
C TYR A 433 9.99 -45.40 -15.60
N THR A 434 9.01 -44.92 -14.82
CA THR A 434 9.27 -44.41 -13.46
C THR A 434 9.93 -45.45 -12.56
N GLY A 435 9.69 -46.74 -12.84
CA GLY A 435 10.24 -47.88 -12.08
C GLY A 435 9.73 -48.00 -10.65
N GLU A 436 8.88 -47.07 -10.20
CA GLU A 436 8.31 -47.00 -8.85
C GLU A 436 7.17 -47.99 -8.66
N PHE A 437 6.37 -48.19 -9.70
CA PHE A 437 5.18 -49.05 -9.69
C PHE A 437 5.26 -50.17 -10.72
N LEU A 438 4.62 -51.29 -10.40
CA LEU A 438 4.35 -52.39 -11.31
C LEU A 438 2.84 -52.49 -11.54
N ILE A 439 2.46 -52.77 -12.80
CA ILE A 439 1.07 -52.97 -13.18
C ILE A 439 0.66 -54.40 -12.84
N ASP A 440 -0.32 -54.55 -11.95
CA ASP A 440 -0.90 -55.86 -11.60
C ASP A 440 -1.94 -56.30 -12.62
N SER A 441 -2.86 -55.39 -12.95
CA SER A 441 -3.90 -55.63 -13.92
C SER A 441 -4.49 -54.33 -14.45
N ILE A 442 -4.99 -54.39 -15.68
CA ILE A 442 -5.66 -53.28 -16.35
C ILE A 442 -7.09 -53.71 -16.60
N ARG A 443 -8.04 -53.15 -15.86
CA ARG A 443 -9.46 -53.37 -16.11
C ARG A 443 -9.89 -52.46 -17.25
N MET A 444 -10.33 -53.08 -18.34
CA MET A 444 -10.75 -52.38 -19.55
C MET A 444 -12.26 -52.51 -19.72
N THR A 445 -13.00 -51.49 -19.31
CA THR A 445 -14.47 -51.50 -19.29
C THR A 445 -15.02 -50.73 -20.48
N ALA A 446 -15.62 -51.42 -21.44
CA ALA A 446 -16.27 -50.78 -22.58
C ALA A 446 -17.72 -50.37 -22.24
N THR A 447 -18.09 -49.18 -22.69
CA THR A 447 -19.44 -48.62 -22.54
C THR A 447 -20.04 -48.26 -23.89
N SER A 448 -21.36 -48.23 -23.94
CA SER A 448 -22.16 -47.83 -25.09
C SER A 448 -23.05 -46.65 -24.71
N SER A 449 -23.38 -45.83 -25.70
CA SER A 449 -24.45 -44.84 -25.56
C SER A 449 -25.81 -45.55 -25.47
N PRO A 450 -26.81 -44.99 -24.77
CA PRO A 450 -28.19 -45.47 -24.77
C PRO A 450 -28.86 -45.13 -26.11
N GLU A 451 -28.57 -45.92 -27.14
CA GLU A 451 -29.20 -45.80 -28.45
C GLU A 451 -29.66 -47.18 -28.93
N GLY A 452 -30.97 -47.38 -29.04
CA GLY A 452 -31.52 -48.69 -29.38
C GLY A 452 -31.76 -49.51 -28.11
N SER A 453 -31.98 -50.82 -28.23
CA SER A 453 -32.29 -51.64 -27.05
C SER A 453 -31.06 -51.82 -26.15
N ALA A 454 -31.30 -51.83 -24.84
CA ALA A 454 -30.28 -52.08 -23.82
C ALA A 454 -29.52 -53.39 -24.06
N ASP A 455 -30.23 -54.44 -24.51
CA ASP A 455 -29.62 -55.72 -24.88
C ASP A 455 -28.64 -55.59 -26.05
N MET A 456 -28.98 -54.80 -27.07
CA MET A 456 -28.10 -54.53 -28.20
C MET A 456 -26.88 -53.71 -27.76
N ASN A 457 -27.07 -52.71 -26.91
CA ASN A 457 -25.99 -51.89 -26.38
C ASN A 457 -25.03 -52.67 -25.48
N LEU A 458 -25.56 -53.64 -24.71
CA LEU A 458 -24.78 -54.59 -23.94
C LEU A 458 -23.98 -55.53 -24.84
N PHE A 459 -24.60 -56.07 -25.90
CA PHE A 459 -23.90 -56.89 -26.88
C PHE A 459 -22.76 -56.13 -27.58
N LEU A 460 -23.03 -54.89 -28.00
CA LEU A 460 -22.05 -54.02 -28.65
C LEU A 460 -20.86 -53.70 -27.72
N SER A 461 -21.12 -53.31 -26.47
CA SER A 461 -20.03 -53.01 -25.52
C SER A 461 -19.17 -54.24 -25.23
N LYS A 462 -19.78 -55.43 -25.09
CA LYS A 462 -19.06 -56.70 -24.94
C LYS A 462 -18.18 -57.01 -26.16
N GLY A 463 -18.75 -56.92 -27.36
CA GLY A 463 -18.02 -57.17 -28.61
C GLY A 463 -16.85 -56.20 -28.79
N ARG A 464 -17.06 -54.91 -28.48
CA ARG A 464 -16.04 -53.86 -28.54
C ARG A 464 -14.90 -54.08 -27.55
N ALA A 465 -15.20 -54.45 -26.30
CA ALA A 465 -14.17 -54.79 -25.31
C ALA A 465 -13.27 -55.94 -25.79
N LEU A 466 -13.87 -57.00 -26.35
CA LEU A 466 -13.13 -58.16 -26.85
C LEU A 466 -12.32 -57.83 -28.12
N ALA A 467 -12.91 -57.07 -29.06
CA ALA A 467 -12.24 -56.64 -30.27
C ALA A 467 -11.05 -55.72 -29.95
N LEU A 468 -11.22 -54.78 -29.03
CA LEU A 468 -10.14 -53.89 -28.61
C LEU A 468 -9.02 -54.64 -27.89
N LYS A 469 -9.34 -55.62 -27.03
CA LYS A 469 -8.29 -56.46 -26.40
C LYS A 469 -7.47 -57.19 -27.46
N LYS A 470 -8.14 -57.80 -28.47
CA LYS A 470 -7.45 -58.47 -29.58
C LYS A 470 -6.56 -57.50 -30.36
N TYR A 471 -7.06 -56.29 -30.58
CA TYR A 471 -6.30 -55.25 -31.26
C TYR A 471 -5.04 -54.84 -30.47
N LEU A 472 -5.18 -54.53 -29.17
CA LEU A 472 -4.05 -54.18 -28.30
C LEU A 472 -2.99 -55.28 -28.27
N ALA A 473 -3.40 -56.55 -28.28
CA ALA A 473 -2.49 -57.69 -28.33
C ALA A 473 -1.77 -57.82 -29.68
N LEU A 474 -2.36 -57.37 -30.79
CA LEU A 474 -1.70 -57.36 -32.10
C LEU A 474 -0.73 -56.20 -32.26
N ARG A 475 -1.09 -55.03 -31.70
CA ARG A 475 -0.31 -53.79 -31.79
C ARG A 475 0.88 -53.77 -30.83
N SER A 476 0.76 -54.39 -29.66
CA SER A 476 1.84 -54.44 -28.68
C SER A 476 2.91 -55.47 -29.05
N ASP A 477 4.18 -55.13 -28.79
CA ASP A 477 5.31 -56.05 -28.89
C ASP A 477 5.28 -57.15 -27.81
N ASP A 478 4.51 -56.95 -26.73
CA ASP A 478 4.33 -57.89 -25.62
C ASP A 478 2.91 -58.47 -25.59
N ARG A 479 2.68 -59.46 -26.48
CA ARG A 479 1.37 -60.11 -26.62
C ARG A 479 0.94 -60.86 -25.37
N GLU A 480 1.88 -61.50 -24.69
CA GLU A 480 1.62 -62.26 -23.46
C GLU A 480 1.28 -61.31 -22.30
N GLY A 481 1.98 -60.18 -22.19
CA GLY A 481 1.66 -59.12 -21.24
C GLY A 481 0.26 -58.53 -21.45
N VAL A 482 -0.16 -58.30 -22.70
CA VAL A 482 -1.52 -57.83 -22.97
C VAL A 482 -2.57 -58.86 -22.55
N ASP A 483 -2.36 -60.14 -22.82
CA ASP A 483 -3.34 -61.16 -22.47
C ASP A 483 -3.46 -61.36 -20.94
N THR A 484 -2.32 -61.32 -20.25
CA THR A 484 -2.22 -61.53 -18.81
C THR A 484 -2.61 -60.29 -17.99
N LEU A 485 -2.38 -59.07 -18.45
CA LEU A 485 -2.68 -57.84 -17.70
C LEU A 485 -4.08 -57.28 -18.01
N PHE A 486 -4.54 -57.32 -19.26
CA PHE A 486 -5.83 -56.72 -19.63
C PHE A 486 -7.00 -57.65 -19.29
N ARG A 487 -7.95 -57.11 -18.51
CA ARG A 487 -9.18 -57.76 -18.09
C ARG A 487 -10.37 -57.04 -18.73
N PRO A 488 -10.92 -57.55 -19.85
CA PRO A 488 -12.03 -56.90 -20.53
C PRO A 488 -13.30 -57.02 -19.69
N ARG A 489 -14.03 -55.91 -19.57
CA ARG A 489 -15.33 -55.77 -18.90
C ARG A 489 -16.25 -54.94 -19.79
N TRP A 490 -17.55 -55.03 -19.53
CA TRP A 490 -18.56 -54.30 -20.27
C TRP A 490 -19.76 -54.05 -19.37
N ILE A 491 -20.38 -52.89 -19.53
CA ILE A 491 -21.56 -52.48 -18.74
C ILE A 491 -22.79 -52.29 -19.64
N GLY A 492 -22.61 -52.10 -20.95
CA GLY A 492 -23.68 -51.62 -21.82
C GLY A 492 -23.80 -50.12 -21.67
N GLU A 493 -24.97 -49.65 -21.27
CA GLU A 493 -25.29 -48.22 -21.15
C GLU A 493 -24.80 -47.63 -19.83
N ASP A 494 -23.90 -46.65 -19.91
CA ASP A 494 -23.32 -45.98 -18.74
C ASP A 494 -24.19 -44.80 -18.28
N TRP A 495 -25.29 -45.13 -17.61
CA TRP A 495 -26.27 -44.16 -17.10
C TRP A 495 -25.70 -43.26 -16.00
N ASN A 496 -24.77 -43.77 -15.18
CA ASN A 496 -24.13 -42.98 -14.13
C ASN A 496 -23.27 -41.87 -14.73
N ARG A 497 -22.49 -42.18 -15.76
CA ARG A 497 -21.70 -41.16 -16.45
C ARG A 497 -22.56 -40.17 -17.19
N LEU A 498 -23.63 -40.62 -17.84
CA LEU A 498 -24.57 -39.71 -18.50
C LEU A 498 -25.18 -38.73 -17.50
N HIS A 499 -25.51 -39.20 -16.29
CA HIS A 499 -25.98 -38.36 -15.20
C HIS A 499 -24.93 -37.30 -14.80
N GLU A 500 -23.64 -37.67 -14.65
CA GLU A 500 -22.56 -36.70 -14.38
C GLU A 500 -22.40 -35.65 -15.49
N LEU A 501 -22.43 -36.07 -16.76
CA LEU A 501 -22.29 -35.18 -17.91
C LEU A 501 -23.47 -34.20 -18.02
N VAL A 502 -24.69 -34.67 -17.76
CA VAL A 502 -25.89 -33.82 -17.71
C VAL A 502 -25.89 -32.90 -16.49
N LEU A 503 -25.38 -33.37 -15.34
CA LEU A 503 -25.23 -32.54 -14.13
C LEU A 503 -24.22 -31.40 -14.36
N ALA A 504 -23.17 -31.63 -15.15
CA ALA A 504 -22.19 -30.60 -15.49
C ALA A 504 -22.62 -29.67 -16.64
N ASP A 505 -23.70 -29.99 -17.36
CA ASP A 505 -24.18 -29.17 -18.49
C ASP A 505 -25.29 -28.21 -18.04
N ASP A 506 -24.99 -26.92 -17.98
CA ASP A 506 -25.97 -25.87 -17.62
C ASP A 506 -26.81 -25.38 -18.81
N SER A 507 -26.57 -25.90 -20.02
CA SER A 507 -27.30 -25.48 -21.23
C SER A 507 -28.64 -26.21 -21.46
N LEU A 508 -29.01 -27.13 -20.58
CA LEU A 508 -30.22 -27.95 -20.69
C LEU A 508 -31.39 -27.31 -19.93
N GLU A 509 -32.51 -27.11 -20.61
CA GLU A 509 -33.66 -26.37 -20.05
C GLU A 509 -34.37 -27.19 -18.96
N ASN A 510 -34.51 -28.50 -19.17
CA ASN A 510 -35.23 -29.40 -18.26
C ASN A 510 -34.31 -30.26 -17.39
N LYS A 511 -33.09 -29.78 -17.10
CA LYS A 511 -32.02 -30.52 -16.39
C LYS A 511 -32.49 -31.30 -15.16
N ALA A 512 -33.25 -30.67 -14.26
CA ALA A 512 -33.75 -31.31 -13.04
C ALA A 512 -34.64 -32.54 -13.33
N TYR A 513 -35.50 -32.45 -14.35
CA TYR A 513 -36.37 -33.55 -14.77
C TYR A 513 -35.59 -34.67 -15.47
N LEU A 514 -34.60 -34.32 -16.29
CA LEU A 514 -33.74 -35.29 -16.98
C LEU A 514 -32.91 -36.11 -15.99
N LEU A 515 -32.30 -35.46 -14.99
CA LEU A 515 -31.55 -36.15 -13.92
C LEU A 515 -32.46 -37.07 -13.09
N ARG A 516 -33.69 -36.63 -12.83
CA ARG A 516 -34.71 -37.44 -12.13
C ARG A 516 -35.07 -38.69 -12.92
N ILE A 517 -35.30 -38.58 -14.23
CA ILE A 517 -35.60 -39.71 -15.12
C ILE A 517 -34.46 -40.74 -15.09
N MET A 518 -33.21 -40.28 -15.13
CA MET A 518 -32.02 -41.15 -15.11
C MET A 518 -31.86 -41.92 -13.80
N LYS A 519 -32.37 -41.39 -12.68
CA LYS A 519 -32.27 -41.99 -11.35
C LYS A 519 -33.47 -42.85 -10.96
N GLU A 520 -34.68 -42.44 -11.32
CA GLU A 520 -35.94 -43.04 -10.82
C GLU A 520 -36.58 -44.09 -11.75
N THR A 521 -36.19 -44.13 -13.02
CA THR A 521 -36.74 -45.13 -13.96
C THR A 521 -35.88 -46.39 -13.91
N ASP A 522 -36.43 -47.56 -13.60
CA ASP A 522 -35.61 -48.76 -13.46
C ASP A 522 -35.17 -49.38 -14.80
N ASN A 523 -36.09 -49.46 -15.78
CA ASN A 523 -35.78 -50.06 -17.07
C ASN A 523 -34.98 -49.07 -17.97
N PRO A 524 -33.76 -49.44 -18.42
CA PRO A 524 -32.93 -48.60 -19.29
C PRO A 524 -33.60 -48.16 -20.60
N ASP A 525 -34.36 -49.04 -21.25
CA ASP A 525 -35.08 -48.70 -22.50
C ASP A 525 -36.16 -47.65 -22.23
N ASN A 526 -36.83 -47.75 -21.08
CA ASN A 526 -37.81 -46.76 -20.65
C ASN A 526 -37.16 -45.43 -20.26
N ARG A 527 -35.90 -45.42 -19.79
CA ARG A 527 -35.13 -44.18 -19.55
C ARG A 527 -34.92 -43.43 -20.85
N GLU A 528 -34.40 -44.10 -21.88
CA GLU A 528 -34.18 -43.47 -23.19
C GLU A 528 -35.50 -42.94 -23.79
N TYR A 529 -36.57 -43.75 -23.71
CA TYR A 529 -37.90 -43.33 -24.17
C TYR A 529 -38.44 -42.11 -23.41
N ALA A 530 -38.24 -42.05 -22.08
CA ALA A 530 -38.66 -40.91 -21.28
C ALA A 530 -37.86 -39.64 -21.60
N LEU A 531 -36.56 -39.75 -21.90
CA LEU A 531 -35.75 -38.62 -22.33
C LEU A 531 -36.22 -38.04 -23.68
N ARG A 532 -36.70 -38.89 -24.60
CA ARG A 532 -37.24 -38.46 -25.91
C ARG A 532 -38.48 -37.57 -25.81
N LYS A 533 -39.17 -37.54 -24.66
CA LYS A 533 -40.29 -36.61 -24.40
C LYS A 533 -39.84 -35.15 -24.32
N TYR A 534 -38.54 -34.90 -24.19
CA TYR A 534 -37.91 -33.57 -24.19
C TYR A 534 -37.04 -33.40 -25.45
N PRO A 535 -37.62 -33.16 -26.64
CA PRO A 535 -36.92 -33.31 -27.92
C PRO A 535 -35.71 -32.38 -28.10
N ALA A 536 -35.78 -31.13 -27.61
CA ALA A 536 -34.68 -30.17 -27.71
C ALA A 536 -33.47 -30.56 -26.84
N ASP A 537 -33.71 -30.91 -25.57
CA ASP A 537 -32.67 -31.36 -24.65
C ASP A 537 -32.12 -32.75 -25.04
N TYR A 538 -32.99 -33.66 -25.51
CA TYR A 538 -32.60 -34.97 -26.01
C TYR A 538 -31.68 -34.89 -27.24
N MET A 539 -31.99 -34.00 -28.19
CA MET A 539 -31.13 -33.79 -29.36
C MET A 539 -29.74 -33.30 -28.96
N ARG A 540 -29.65 -32.40 -27.96
CA ARG A 540 -28.37 -31.92 -27.41
C ARG A 540 -27.60 -33.01 -26.68
N ILE A 541 -28.27 -33.78 -25.81
CA ILE A 541 -27.66 -34.90 -25.09
C ILE A 541 -27.13 -35.94 -26.09
N ARG A 542 -27.91 -36.28 -27.11
CA ARG A 542 -27.52 -37.25 -28.14
C ARG A 542 -26.37 -36.75 -29.01
N GLY A 543 -26.36 -35.47 -29.37
CA GLY A 543 -25.29 -34.91 -30.20
C GLY A 543 -23.96 -34.75 -29.45
N LYS A 544 -24.02 -34.30 -28.19
CA LYS A 544 -22.84 -33.88 -27.41
C LYS A 544 -22.35 -34.94 -26.43
N HIS A 545 -23.26 -35.57 -25.67
CA HIS A 545 -22.88 -36.44 -24.54
C HIS A 545 -22.80 -37.91 -24.92
N TYR A 546 -23.68 -38.41 -25.80
CA TYR A 546 -23.65 -39.82 -26.21
C TYR A 546 -22.32 -40.26 -26.85
N PRO A 547 -21.61 -39.45 -27.67
CA PRO A 547 -20.28 -39.80 -28.12
C PRO A 547 -19.29 -40.06 -26.97
N LEU A 548 -19.38 -39.29 -25.89
CA LEU A 548 -18.53 -39.44 -24.69
C LEU A 548 -18.88 -40.69 -23.86
N LEU A 549 -20.05 -41.27 -24.07
CA LEU A 549 -20.43 -42.55 -23.45
C LEU A 549 -19.91 -43.75 -24.23
N ARG A 550 -19.50 -43.58 -25.49
CA ARG A 550 -18.90 -44.64 -26.32
C ARG A 550 -17.40 -44.70 -26.08
N GLY A 551 -17.01 -44.98 -24.84
CA GLY A 551 -15.62 -45.01 -24.42
C GLY A 551 -15.24 -46.34 -23.79
N VAL A 552 -13.93 -46.51 -23.61
CA VAL A 552 -13.35 -47.61 -22.85
C VAL A 552 -12.57 -47.02 -21.68
N GLU A 553 -12.96 -47.41 -20.47
CA GLU A 553 -12.29 -47.02 -19.24
C GLU A 553 -11.21 -48.04 -18.89
N PHE A 554 -9.96 -47.58 -18.82
CA PHE A 554 -8.80 -48.32 -18.37
C PHE A 554 -8.49 -47.94 -16.92
N LYS A 555 -8.72 -48.89 -16.02
CA LYS A 555 -8.34 -48.77 -14.61
C LYS A 555 -7.12 -49.64 -14.36
N PHE A 556 -5.98 -48.98 -14.13
CA PHE A 556 -4.70 -49.58 -13.81
C PHE A 556 -4.63 -49.85 -12.31
N HIS A 557 -4.53 -51.11 -11.92
CA HIS A 557 -4.23 -51.49 -10.55
C HIS A 557 -2.71 -51.68 -10.44
N LEU A 558 -2.10 -50.92 -9.54
CA LEU A 558 -0.64 -50.82 -9.41
C LEU A 558 -0.19 -51.24 -8.02
N HIS A 559 1.04 -51.73 -7.92
CA HIS A 559 1.74 -51.82 -6.64
C HIS A 559 3.17 -51.30 -6.71
N ARG A 560 3.66 -50.74 -5.61
CA ARG A 560 5.03 -50.22 -5.50
C ARG A 560 6.05 -51.35 -5.55
N ARG A 561 7.05 -51.21 -6.41
CA ARG A 561 8.15 -52.17 -6.54
C ARG A 561 8.95 -52.22 -5.24
N ASN A 562 9.37 -53.42 -4.84
CA ASN A 562 10.20 -53.66 -3.64
C ASN A 562 9.53 -53.31 -2.29
N MET A 563 8.23 -53.02 -2.26
CA MET A 563 7.49 -52.79 -1.02
C MET A 563 6.80 -54.08 -0.55
N LEU A 564 7.33 -54.70 0.51
CA LEU A 564 6.81 -55.98 1.03
C LEU A 564 5.54 -55.80 1.88
N GLN A 565 5.53 -54.79 2.75
CA GLN A 565 4.39 -54.47 3.61
C GLN A 565 3.35 -53.64 2.85
N ASP A 566 2.08 -53.81 3.17
CA ASP A 566 1.00 -53.05 2.50
C ASP A 566 0.99 -51.57 2.88
N THR A 567 1.56 -51.22 4.03
CA THR A 567 1.68 -49.84 4.50
C THR A 567 2.97 -49.67 5.27
N ILE A 568 3.78 -48.68 4.89
CA ILE A 568 4.98 -48.29 5.62
C ILE A 568 4.75 -46.88 6.16
N VAL A 569 4.88 -46.74 7.47
CA VAL A 569 4.87 -45.44 8.15
C VAL A 569 6.31 -45.05 8.41
N MET A 570 6.81 -44.05 7.69
CA MET A 570 8.17 -43.54 7.88
C MET A 570 8.14 -42.13 8.48
N PRO A 571 9.04 -41.83 9.43
CA PRO A 571 9.24 -40.46 9.89
C PRO A 571 9.98 -39.68 8.79
N VAL A 572 9.37 -38.59 8.32
CA VAL A 572 9.97 -37.66 7.36
C VAL A 572 10.20 -36.33 8.09
N ILE A 573 11.35 -35.70 7.84
CA ILE A 573 11.66 -34.39 8.43
C ILE A 573 10.55 -33.41 8.08
N ASP A 574 10.10 -32.70 9.08
CA ASP A 574 9.07 -31.67 8.96
C ASP A 574 9.68 -30.38 8.44
N THR A 575 9.73 -30.26 7.11
CA THR A 575 10.30 -29.10 6.43
C THR A 575 9.54 -27.82 6.75
N THR A 576 8.22 -27.91 7.02
CA THR A 576 7.40 -26.75 7.39
C THR A 576 7.79 -26.17 8.75
N TYR A 577 8.03 -27.04 9.74
CA TYR A 577 8.51 -26.60 11.05
C TYR A 577 9.92 -25.99 10.96
N MET A 578 10.82 -26.64 10.21
CA MET A 578 12.19 -26.15 10.02
C MET A 578 12.22 -24.76 9.36
N GLN A 579 11.35 -24.52 8.38
CA GLN A 579 11.19 -23.19 7.78
C GLN A 579 10.69 -22.16 8.79
N ALA A 580 9.73 -22.52 9.64
CA ALA A 580 9.22 -21.61 10.67
C ALA A 580 10.31 -21.24 11.70
N VAL A 581 11.13 -22.20 12.14
CA VAL A 581 12.26 -21.93 13.04
C VAL A 581 13.25 -20.97 12.39
N LYS A 582 13.59 -21.20 11.11
CA LYS A 582 14.46 -20.29 10.35
C LYS A 582 13.88 -18.86 10.27
N MET A 583 12.57 -18.73 10.02
CA MET A 583 11.90 -17.42 10.04
C MET A 583 12.01 -16.73 11.41
N ILE A 584 11.99 -17.47 12.53
CA ILE A 584 12.23 -16.88 13.86
C ILE A 584 13.69 -16.41 13.98
N GLU A 585 14.66 -17.19 13.51
CA GLU A 585 16.08 -16.80 13.51
C GLU A 585 16.32 -15.52 12.71
N ASP A 586 15.58 -15.36 11.61
CA ASP A 586 15.57 -14.21 10.73
C ASP A 586 14.72 -13.05 11.29
N ARG A 587 14.19 -13.17 12.52
CA ARG A 587 13.31 -12.18 13.21
C ARG A 587 12.02 -11.87 12.45
N GLN A 588 11.60 -12.75 11.55
CA GLN A 588 10.34 -12.69 10.82
C GLN A 588 9.20 -13.29 11.64
N TYR A 589 9.05 -12.86 12.90
CA TYR A 589 8.18 -13.50 13.88
C TYR A 589 6.72 -13.61 13.43
N ARG A 590 6.18 -12.58 12.75
CA ARG A 590 4.79 -12.61 12.25
C ARG A 590 4.57 -13.69 11.19
N GLN A 591 5.54 -13.90 10.31
CA GLN A 591 5.45 -14.92 9.26
C GLN A 591 5.62 -16.32 9.87
N ALA A 592 6.57 -16.48 10.79
CA ALA A 592 6.75 -17.72 11.54
C ALA A 592 5.48 -18.10 12.31
N LEU A 593 4.86 -17.14 13.01
CA LEU A 593 3.65 -17.37 13.79
C LEU A 593 2.49 -17.85 12.92
N ALA A 594 2.32 -17.35 11.69
CA ALA A 594 1.26 -17.82 10.81
C ALA A 594 1.35 -19.33 10.49
N ILE A 595 2.55 -19.90 10.45
CA ILE A 595 2.79 -21.33 10.25
C ILE A 595 2.62 -22.09 11.57
N LEU A 596 3.25 -21.56 12.63
CA LEU A 596 3.31 -22.20 13.95
C LEU A 596 1.94 -22.26 14.63
N ASP A 597 1.15 -21.19 14.54
CA ASP A 597 -0.15 -21.08 15.22
C ASP A 597 -1.16 -22.12 14.74
N VAL A 598 -1.06 -22.52 13.47
CA VAL A 598 -1.98 -23.50 12.85
C VAL A 598 -1.52 -24.93 13.09
N SER A 599 -0.22 -25.20 12.93
CA SER A 599 0.30 -26.57 12.91
C SER A 599 0.98 -27.01 14.21
N TYR A 600 1.43 -26.06 15.05
CA TYR A 600 2.20 -26.30 16.28
C TYR A 600 1.84 -25.29 17.39
N PRO A 601 0.55 -25.13 17.74
CA PRO A 601 0.11 -24.06 18.66
C PRO A 601 0.74 -24.15 20.05
N ASP A 602 1.07 -25.35 20.52
CA ASP A 602 1.55 -25.63 21.88
C ASP A 602 3.06 -25.98 21.93
N ASP A 603 3.82 -25.68 20.87
CA ASP A 603 5.26 -25.96 20.83
C ASP A 603 6.10 -24.87 21.52
N TYR A 604 7.24 -25.29 22.10
CA TYR A 604 8.20 -24.41 22.75
C TYR A 604 8.65 -23.22 21.88
N ASN A 605 8.98 -23.44 20.60
CA ASN A 605 9.40 -22.36 19.70
C ASN A 605 8.23 -21.43 19.34
N THR A 606 6.99 -21.93 19.36
CA THR A 606 5.78 -21.09 19.24
C THR A 606 5.69 -20.14 20.43
N ALA A 607 5.96 -20.60 21.65
CA ALA A 607 5.99 -19.74 22.83
C ALA A 607 7.12 -18.68 22.76
N VAL A 608 8.32 -19.05 22.29
CA VAL A 608 9.43 -18.11 22.03
C VAL A 608 9.04 -17.06 20.98
N CYS A 609 8.34 -17.47 19.91
CA CYS A 609 7.84 -16.56 18.88
C CYS A 609 6.81 -15.57 19.45
N LEU A 610 5.85 -16.07 20.23
CA LEU A 610 4.81 -15.27 20.88
C LEU A 610 5.39 -14.25 21.87
N MET A 611 6.35 -14.64 22.73
CA MET A 611 7.00 -13.69 23.65
C MET A 611 7.83 -12.64 22.91
N SER A 612 8.37 -12.98 21.73
CA SER A 612 9.15 -12.06 20.90
C SER A 612 8.27 -11.02 20.21
N LEU A 613 6.97 -11.32 20.04
CA LEU A 613 5.94 -10.40 19.57
C LEU A 613 5.22 -9.63 20.68
N GLY A 614 5.46 -9.98 21.94
CA GLY A 614 4.83 -9.35 23.11
C GLY A 614 3.51 -10.01 23.56
N TYR A 615 3.17 -11.19 23.05
CA TYR A 615 2.01 -11.96 23.49
C TYR A 615 2.33 -12.78 24.75
N ASP A 616 2.79 -12.10 25.80
CA ASP A 616 3.41 -12.72 26.97
C ASP A 616 2.47 -13.68 27.73
N LYS A 617 1.15 -13.38 27.80
CA LYS A 617 0.18 -14.24 28.49
C LYS A 617 0.05 -15.62 27.82
N ARG A 618 -0.14 -15.63 26.50
CA ARG A 618 -0.27 -16.88 25.74
C ARG A 618 1.05 -17.65 25.70
N ALA A 619 2.16 -16.93 25.56
CA ALA A 619 3.49 -17.53 25.65
C ALA A 619 3.70 -18.20 27.01
N LEU A 620 3.24 -17.59 28.10
CA LEU A 620 3.32 -18.17 29.44
C LEU A 620 2.55 -19.49 29.55
N GLU A 621 1.29 -19.52 29.08
CA GLU A 621 0.43 -20.71 29.12
C GLU A 621 1.13 -21.89 28.41
N ILE A 622 1.62 -21.68 27.19
CA ILE A 622 2.33 -22.72 26.43
C ILE A 622 3.64 -23.11 27.12
N MET A 623 4.43 -22.12 27.58
CA MET A 623 5.74 -22.35 28.19
C MET A 623 5.63 -23.14 29.51
N THR A 624 4.52 -22.98 30.25
CA THR A 624 4.28 -23.72 31.50
C THR A 624 4.09 -25.22 31.28
N GLU A 625 3.64 -25.64 30.10
CA GLU A 625 3.43 -27.06 29.76
C GLU A 625 4.68 -27.74 29.18
N GLN A 626 5.70 -26.96 28.81
CA GLN A 626 6.96 -27.49 28.27
C GLN A 626 7.82 -28.15 29.34
N ALA A 627 8.76 -28.99 28.90
CA ALA A 627 9.71 -29.68 29.76
C ALA A 627 10.53 -28.71 30.65
N ASP A 628 10.81 -29.13 31.88
CA ASP A 628 11.57 -28.36 32.86
C ASP A 628 13.06 -28.35 32.48
N THR A 629 13.49 -27.27 31.82
CA THR A 629 14.87 -27.01 31.42
C THR A 629 15.32 -25.62 31.87
N SER A 630 16.64 -25.41 31.98
CA SER A 630 17.18 -24.10 32.39
C SER A 630 16.72 -22.96 31.48
N ASP A 631 16.77 -23.16 30.16
CA ASP A 631 16.34 -22.16 29.17
C ASP A 631 14.85 -21.85 29.32
N ARG A 632 14.01 -22.87 29.45
CA ARG A 632 12.58 -22.70 29.67
C ARG A 632 12.29 -21.90 30.94
N ASN A 633 12.94 -22.24 32.06
CA ASN A 633 12.76 -21.52 33.33
C ASN A 633 13.25 -20.08 33.27
N TYR A 634 14.34 -19.83 32.53
CA TYR A 634 14.82 -18.47 32.26
C TYR A 634 13.78 -17.64 31.51
N LEU A 635 13.20 -18.21 30.44
CA LEU A 635 12.15 -17.55 29.66
C LEU A 635 10.88 -17.30 30.49
N LEU A 636 10.50 -18.25 31.36
CA LEU A 636 9.41 -18.04 32.31
C LEU A 636 9.70 -16.90 33.28
N ALA A 637 10.92 -16.78 33.79
CA ALA A 637 11.28 -15.67 34.67
C ALA A 637 11.07 -14.31 33.98
N ILE A 638 11.43 -14.20 32.70
CA ILE A 638 11.18 -13.01 31.88
C ILE A 638 9.67 -12.78 31.72
N LEU A 639 8.91 -13.81 31.35
CA LEU A 639 7.46 -13.70 31.15
C LEU A 639 6.74 -13.27 32.44
N TYR A 640 7.06 -13.90 33.57
CA TYR A 640 6.51 -13.52 34.88
C TYR A 640 6.89 -12.08 35.27
N SER A 641 8.14 -11.66 35.00
CA SER A 641 8.57 -10.29 35.25
C SER A 641 7.77 -9.28 34.41
N ARG A 642 7.58 -9.54 33.11
CA ARG A 642 6.76 -8.68 32.22
C ARG A 642 5.31 -8.60 32.67
N LEU A 643 4.76 -9.70 33.17
CA LEU A 643 3.41 -9.79 33.72
C LEU A 643 3.29 -9.28 35.16
N LYS A 644 4.35 -8.66 35.71
CA LYS A 644 4.40 -8.09 37.07
C LYS A 644 4.19 -9.13 38.20
N ARG A 645 4.51 -10.40 37.94
CA ARG A 645 4.51 -11.50 38.92
C ARG A 645 5.93 -11.72 39.42
N GLU A 646 6.42 -10.79 40.25
CA GLU A 646 7.84 -10.76 40.64
C GLU A 646 8.29 -11.97 41.46
N GLU A 647 7.43 -12.52 42.34
CA GLU A 647 7.76 -13.69 43.17
C GLU A 647 7.98 -14.95 42.32
N ASP A 648 7.07 -15.20 41.37
CA ASP A 648 7.19 -16.32 40.42
C ASP A 648 8.40 -16.14 39.50
N ALA A 649 8.67 -14.90 39.09
CA ALA A 649 9.83 -14.58 38.26
C ALA A 649 11.14 -14.91 38.98
N LEU A 650 11.24 -14.52 40.25
CA LEU A 650 12.40 -14.81 41.09
C LEU A 650 12.60 -16.33 41.27
N LYS A 651 11.54 -17.06 41.60
CA LYS A 651 11.58 -18.52 41.76
C LYS A 651 12.10 -19.21 40.49
N MET A 652 11.56 -18.84 39.34
CA MET A 652 11.98 -19.43 38.06
C MET A 652 13.39 -19.02 37.66
N TYR A 653 13.80 -17.78 37.95
CA TYR A 653 15.16 -17.32 37.66
C TYR A 653 16.21 -18.06 38.48
N VAL A 654 15.99 -18.20 39.80
CA VAL A 654 16.88 -18.96 40.69
C VAL A 654 16.96 -20.41 40.22
N LYS A 655 15.81 -21.05 39.96
CA LYS A 655 15.77 -22.43 39.44
C LYS A 655 16.54 -22.58 38.13
N SER A 656 16.46 -21.60 37.23
CA SER A 656 17.22 -21.59 35.98
C SER A 656 18.73 -21.50 36.21
N CYS A 657 19.18 -20.66 37.15
CA CYS A 657 20.59 -20.51 37.51
C CYS A 657 21.15 -21.75 38.21
N ASP A 658 20.36 -22.40 39.07
CA ASP A 658 20.73 -23.66 39.72
C ASP A 658 20.95 -24.79 38.69
N GLN A 659 20.19 -24.78 37.59
CA GLN A 659 20.34 -25.73 36.49
C GLN A 659 21.50 -25.37 35.54
N ASP A 660 21.78 -24.08 35.33
CA ASP A 660 22.85 -23.57 34.47
C ASP A 660 23.36 -22.21 34.95
N ALA A 661 24.57 -22.18 35.54
CA ALA A 661 25.18 -20.97 36.08
C ALA A 661 25.42 -19.87 35.02
N SER A 662 25.49 -20.21 33.72
CA SER A 662 25.67 -19.19 32.66
C SER A 662 24.51 -18.19 32.58
N LYS A 663 23.34 -18.56 33.13
CA LYS A 663 22.15 -17.71 33.21
C LYS A 663 22.32 -16.51 34.14
N ILE A 664 23.27 -16.55 35.06
CA ILE A 664 23.63 -15.42 35.91
C ILE A 664 24.21 -14.28 35.05
N TRP A 665 25.15 -14.61 34.16
CA TRP A 665 25.69 -13.65 33.20
C TRP A 665 24.64 -13.15 32.22
N ARG A 666 23.78 -14.05 31.73
CA ARG A 666 22.70 -13.68 30.80
C ARG A 666 21.67 -12.75 31.45
N GLY A 667 21.36 -12.95 32.73
CA GLY A 667 20.41 -12.17 33.51
C GLY A 667 20.73 -10.68 33.58
N ARG A 668 22.03 -10.32 33.67
CA ARG A 668 22.47 -8.91 33.69
C ARG A 668 22.21 -8.16 32.38
N LEU A 669 22.08 -8.91 31.29
CA LEU A 669 21.91 -8.35 29.94
C LEU A 669 20.43 -8.10 29.62
N ASP A 670 19.52 -8.85 30.27
CA ASP A 670 18.08 -8.66 30.12
C ASP A 670 17.55 -7.71 31.20
N PRO A 671 16.93 -6.56 30.84
CA PRO A 671 16.45 -5.58 31.81
C PRO A 671 15.50 -6.15 32.87
N GLU A 672 14.61 -7.07 32.48
CA GLU A 672 13.65 -7.73 33.37
C GLU A 672 14.34 -8.51 34.49
N ILE A 673 15.37 -9.29 34.14
CA ILE A 673 16.11 -10.11 35.08
C ILE A 673 17.12 -9.25 35.85
N ASN A 674 17.79 -8.31 35.19
CA ASN A 674 18.72 -7.39 35.85
C ASN A 674 18.01 -6.57 36.93
N LYS A 675 16.75 -6.15 36.70
CA LYS A 675 15.91 -5.52 37.73
C LYS A 675 15.75 -6.44 38.94
N LEU A 676 15.47 -7.73 38.75
CA LEU A 676 15.37 -8.70 39.85
C LEU A 676 16.71 -8.88 40.56
N ILE A 677 17.82 -9.00 39.82
CA ILE A 677 19.17 -9.13 40.40
C ILE A 677 19.50 -7.95 41.30
N VAL A 678 19.25 -6.72 40.83
CA VAL A 678 19.54 -5.49 41.58
C VAL A 678 18.59 -5.34 42.78
N THR A 679 17.29 -5.57 42.58
CA THR A 679 16.26 -5.38 43.64
C THR A 679 16.38 -6.38 44.78
N TYR A 680 16.84 -7.60 44.50
CA TYR A 680 16.98 -8.67 45.50
C TYR A 680 18.45 -9.00 45.81
N ASN A 681 19.38 -8.20 45.30
CA ASN A 681 20.83 -8.32 45.52
C ASN A 681 21.37 -9.76 45.30
N LEU A 682 20.97 -10.40 44.20
CA LEU A 682 21.28 -11.81 43.89
C LEU A 682 22.70 -11.98 43.32
N TYR A 683 23.39 -13.07 43.68
CA TYR A 683 24.68 -13.52 43.11
C TYR A 683 25.79 -12.46 43.11
N LYS A 684 25.94 -11.74 44.23
CA LYS A 684 26.92 -10.64 44.40
C LYS A 684 28.39 -11.11 44.40
N ASP A 685 28.64 -12.35 44.83
CA ASP A 685 30.00 -12.89 45.04
C ASP A 685 30.52 -13.75 43.88
N GLU A 686 29.64 -14.23 42.98
CA GLU A 686 30.00 -15.03 41.79
C GLU A 686 30.45 -14.14 40.61
N LEU A 687 31.05 -12.99 40.94
CA LEU A 687 31.29 -11.83 40.09
C LEU A 687 32.77 -11.53 39.83
N TYR A 688 33.67 -12.34 40.39
CA TYR A 688 35.12 -12.17 40.31
C TYR A 688 35.80 -13.27 39.52
#